data_AF-A0A813P2C3-F1
#
_entry.id   AF-A0A813P2C3-F1
#
_cell.length_a   1.000
_cell.length_b   1.000
_cell.length_c   1.000
_cell.angle_alpha   90.00
_cell.angle_beta   90.00
_cell.angle_gamma   90.00
#
_symmetry.space_group_name_H-M   'P 1'
#
loop_
_entity.id
_entity.type
_entity.pdbx_description
1 polymer ?
#
loop_
_entity_poly.entity_id
_entity_poly.type
_entity_poly.pdbx_seq_one_letter_code
_entity_poly.pdbx_strand_id
1 'polypeptide(L)'
;MDLYEYILLLILPQLTVEEYVVGCYFTNWAQHRQQNAQFLPRHIDPKLCTHLYFAFADIDIKLKIPTTFEKNDILPTEALSPHHSFQQSIDYQIKSMMGSGDLTTVALSHPQQKIGLYEQVNRLKHDNPQMKTLLSLGGASVNGTKFRLVFGNANNRKDFIRNTVKFLRKHKFDGLDLDWEFPENENDKKIFSELVKDYRREFQNEAFVTNRVRLLLTAAVQAYKPKIEAGYNVALIGQYLDLINLMAYDYHGAWDPQTGHNSPLFSRKEQRNNELLLNQKASIDTWLEYGVPSNKLVLGMPMYGRTFRLRNKKNTQINSAAKGAGKKGKYTLSDGFLAYYEICDLIANQKWKNEWSSDQEIPYAYKDDQWVGYDNVESIRKKSLYVAERNLAGAMVWSLDLDDFTGEFCKAGKYPLLTTIKKTLDTLQPPTTPIRIQKMTTEASSIATSDFPSSRHTLNQARLATLPDLSAVKLSSKLFSNNELRALIRSNLNLILSLPFRLLIGGDLRDISINCCVLTDVCTKTYNKMKLMFVGIQAVGKTSLLNCLRREGTGSYQRQTNKTWSSRQNGDRTISSTISNRSTKYDNLSTVGVDISDWIITRSQYGPVTFRTWDFSGQREYYATHQYFFSRRALYLACWKISDDEKGINDIHQWLINIQVRKYSYF
;
A
#
# COMPACT_ATOMS: atom_id res chain seq x y z
N MET A 1 -24.31 -23.97 31.59
CA MET A 1 -23.80 -22.58 31.45
C MET A 1 -24.94 -21.81 30.87
N ASP A 2 -25.49 -20.90 31.66
CA ASP A 2 -26.54 -19.97 31.24
C ASP A 2 -25.91 -18.98 30.25
N LEU A 3 -26.23 -19.12 28.95
CA LEU A 3 -25.72 -18.25 27.88
C LEU A 3 -26.23 -16.79 27.98
N TYR A 4 -27.03 -16.50 29.02
CA TYR A 4 -27.73 -15.24 29.31
C TYR A 4 -26.82 -14.04 29.64
N GLU A 5 -25.50 -14.24 29.75
CA GLU A 5 -24.56 -13.18 30.19
C GLU A 5 -23.56 -12.74 29.11
N TYR A 6 -23.74 -13.05 27.81
CA TYR A 6 -22.69 -12.77 26.81
C TYR A 6 -23.16 -11.83 25.69
N ILE A 7 -22.41 -10.75 25.45
CA ILE A 7 -22.54 -9.94 24.23
C ILE A 7 -21.44 -10.37 23.25
N LEU A 8 -21.83 -10.47 21.98
CA LEU A 8 -21.00 -10.87 20.87
C LEU A 8 -20.72 -9.65 19.99
N LEU A 9 -19.46 -9.20 19.91
CA LEU A 9 -19.06 -8.21 18.91
C LEU A 9 -18.39 -8.92 17.73
N LEU A 10 -19.08 -8.94 16.60
CA LEU A 10 -18.55 -9.47 15.33
C LEU A 10 -17.76 -8.38 14.63
N ILE A 11 -16.44 -8.51 14.55
CA ILE A 11 -15.60 -7.56 13.82
C ILE A 11 -15.23 -8.18 12.47
N LEU A 12 -15.75 -7.57 11.40
CA LEU A 12 -15.33 -7.84 10.03
C LEU A 12 -14.23 -6.83 9.66
N PRO A 13 -12.94 -7.23 9.66
CA PRO A 13 -11.99 -6.48 8.86
C PRO A 13 -12.49 -6.48 7.42
N GLN A 14 -12.50 -5.31 6.79
CA GLN A 14 -12.89 -5.11 5.40
C GLN A 14 -12.13 -6.15 4.57
N LEU A 15 -12.85 -7.08 3.92
CA LEU A 15 -12.28 -8.00 2.93
C LEU A 15 -12.00 -7.18 1.67
N THR A 16 -11.06 -6.25 1.75
CA THR A 16 -10.50 -5.63 0.55
C THR A 16 -9.75 -6.75 -0.16
N VAL A 17 -10.17 -7.05 -1.38
CA VAL A 17 -9.29 -7.74 -2.33
C VAL A 17 -8.04 -6.86 -2.36
N GLU A 18 -6.91 -7.35 -1.86
CA GLU A 18 -5.64 -6.67 -2.13
C GLU A 18 -5.58 -6.57 -3.65
N GLU A 19 -5.27 -5.40 -4.18
CA GLU A 19 -4.99 -5.17 -5.59
C GLU A 19 -3.50 -4.82 -5.70
N TYR A 20 -2.86 -5.15 -6.82
CA TYR A 20 -1.51 -4.68 -7.06
C TYR A 20 -1.49 -3.15 -7.11
N VAL A 21 -0.44 -2.55 -6.56
CA VAL A 21 -0.17 -1.14 -6.74
C VAL A 21 0.17 -0.89 -8.20
N VAL A 22 -0.63 -0.06 -8.87
CA VAL A 22 -0.25 0.63 -10.10
C VAL A 22 -0.03 2.08 -9.76
N GLY A 23 1.24 2.46 -9.62
CA GLY A 23 1.71 3.79 -9.28
C GLY A 23 2.02 4.60 -10.53
N CYS A 24 1.60 5.86 -10.58
CA CYS A 24 1.73 6.68 -11.77
C CYS A 24 2.29 8.05 -11.43
N TYR A 25 3.43 8.43 -12.00
CA TYR A 25 3.93 9.80 -11.87
C TYR A 25 3.27 10.71 -12.92
N PHE A 26 2.72 11.82 -12.44
CA PHE A 26 2.26 12.97 -13.23
C PHE A 26 3.30 14.07 -13.11
N THR A 27 3.84 14.54 -14.23
CA THR A 27 4.82 15.61 -14.25
C THR A 27 4.17 16.95 -14.61
N ASN A 28 4.28 17.96 -13.75
CA ASN A 28 3.59 19.23 -13.97
C ASN A 28 4.15 20.03 -15.16
N TRP A 29 5.42 19.85 -15.53
CA TRP A 29 6.02 20.51 -16.69
C TRP A 29 5.51 19.98 -18.03
N ALA A 30 4.87 18.81 -18.07
CA ALA A 30 4.29 18.26 -19.31
C ALA A 30 3.14 19.11 -19.87
N GLN A 31 2.58 20.03 -19.07
CA GLN A 31 1.61 21.04 -19.51
C GLN A 31 2.19 22.01 -20.56
N HIS A 32 3.51 22.13 -20.63
CA HIS A 32 4.21 23.07 -21.53
C HIS A 32 4.64 22.44 -22.86
N ARG A 33 4.44 21.12 -23.02
CA ARG A 33 4.70 20.45 -24.30
C ARG A 33 3.74 20.95 -25.36
N GLN A 34 4.24 20.97 -26.59
CA GLN A 34 3.53 21.54 -27.72
C GLN A 34 2.62 20.50 -28.39
N GLN A 35 1.54 20.98 -29.02
CA GLN A 35 0.63 20.17 -29.84
C GLN A 35 0.07 18.97 -29.05
N ASN A 36 -0.07 17.81 -29.69
CA ASN A 36 -0.69 16.60 -29.15
C ASN A 36 0.13 15.94 -28.03
N ALA A 37 1.32 16.46 -27.70
CA ALA A 37 2.11 16.01 -26.55
C ALA A 37 1.85 16.82 -25.27
N GLN A 38 1.01 17.87 -25.32
CA GLN A 38 0.60 18.60 -24.12
C GLN A 38 -0.16 17.67 -23.17
N PHE A 39 0.32 17.51 -21.95
CA PHE A 39 -0.31 16.64 -20.96
C PHE A 39 -0.88 17.43 -19.77
N LEU A 40 -2.14 17.17 -19.43
CA LEU A 40 -2.86 17.84 -18.36
C LEU A 40 -3.64 16.80 -17.53
N PRO A 41 -4.04 17.11 -16.28
CA PRO A 41 -4.74 16.16 -15.42
C PRO A 41 -6.00 15.55 -16.05
N ARG A 42 -6.70 16.29 -16.92
CA ARG A 42 -7.87 15.80 -17.66
C ARG A 42 -7.59 14.65 -18.63
N HIS A 43 -6.32 14.40 -18.98
CA HIS A 43 -5.94 13.29 -19.84
C HIS A 43 -5.79 11.98 -19.06
N ILE A 44 -5.62 12.06 -17.73
CA ILE A 44 -5.44 10.91 -16.85
C ILE A 44 -6.75 10.13 -16.78
N ASP A 45 -6.70 8.83 -17.08
CA ASP A 45 -7.78 7.90 -16.77
C ASP A 45 -7.68 7.46 -15.30
N PRO A 46 -8.62 7.86 -14.41
CA PRO A 46 -8.56 7.56 -12.98
C PRO A 46 -8.63 6.07 -12.64
N LYS A 47 -8.99 5.20 -13.60
CA LYS A 47 -9.14 3.76 -13.38
C LYS A 47 -7.86 2.97 -13.67
N LEU A 48 -6.89 3.57 -14.35
CA LEU A 48 -5.63 2.89 -14.69
C LEU A 48 -4.62 2.90 -13.53
N CYS A 49 -4.71 3.87 -12.64
CA CYS A 49 -3.77 4.06 -11.53
C CYS A 49 -4.47 3.83 -10.19
N THR A 50 -3.79 3.13 -9.28
CA THR A 50 -4.18 3.03 -7.86
C THR A 50 -3.60 4.19 -7.04
N HIS A 51 -2.40 4.63 -7.40
CA HIS A 51 -1.65 5.71 -6.76
C HIS A 51 -1.17 6.68 -7.82
N LEU A 52 -1.40 7.96 -7.62
CA LEU A 52 -1.00 9.05 -8.51
C LEU A 52 -0.05 9.98 -7.75
N TYR A 53 1.20 10.05 -8.21
CA TYR A 53 2.27 10.85 -7.64
C TYR A 53 2.39 12.16 -8.43
N PHE A 54 2.11 13.29 -7.80
CA PHE A 54 2.29 14.62 -8.41
C PHE A 54 3.75 15.04 -8.26
N ALA A 55 4.48 15.07 -9.37
CA ALA A 55 5.85 15.54 -9.48
C ALA A 55 5.87 17.00 -10.00
N PHE A 56 6.33 17.99 -9.24
CA PHE A 56 6.83 17.94 -7.86
C PHE A 56 6.38 19.17 -7.05
N ALA A 57 6.54 19.10 -5.73
CA ALA A 57 6.71 20.26 -4.86
C ALA A 57 8.20 20.56 -4.63
N ASP A 58 8.53 21.79 -4.21
CA ASP A 58 9.89 22.21 -3.87
C ASP A 58 10.04 22.47 -2.35
N ILE A 59 11.29 22.61 -1.91
CA ILE A 59 11.71 22.87 -0.53
C ILE A 59 12.14 24.33 -0.41
N ASP A 60 11.41 25.11 0.40
CA ASP A 60 11.88 26.41 0.88
C ASP A 60 12.73 26.22 2.14
N ILE A 61 14.04 26.47 2.00
CA ILE A 61 15.00 26.30 3.10
C ILE A 61 14.79 27.34 4.21
N LYS A 62 14.42 28.58 3.85
CA LYS A 62 14.30 29.69 4.82
C LYS A 62 13.03 29.55 5.65
N LEU A 63 11.91 29.31 4.97
CA LEU A 63 10.60 29.18 5.59
C LEU A 63 10.35 27.79 6.17
N LYS A 64 11.15 26.79 5.76
CA LYS A 64 11.02 25.39 6.20
C LYS A 64 9.61 24.87 5.92
N ILE A 65 9.14 25.09 4.71
CA ILE A 65 7.82 24.64 4.21
C ILE A 65 7.98 23.99 2.83
N PRO A 66 7.10 23.06 2.46
CA PRO A 66 6.90 22.74 1.06
C PRO A 66 6.33 23.95 0.33
N THR A 67 6.80 24.16 -0.89
CA THR A 67 6.28 25.18 -1.80
C THR A 67 5.85 24.54 -3.11
N THR A 68 4.94 25.19 -3.82
CA THR A 68 4.60 24.82 -5.19
C THR A 68 5.80 25.02 -6.10
N PHE A 69 5.98 24.13 -7.08
CA PHE A 69 7.04 24.27 -8.05
C PHE A 69 6.68 25.34 -9.08
N GLU A 70 5.44 25.36 -9.55
CA GLU A 70 4.88 26.43 -10.38
C GLU A 70 3.67 27.08 -9.70
N LYS A 71 3.46 28.40 -9.93
CA LYS A 71 2.29 29.10 -9.35
C LYS A 71 0.96 28.48 -9.81
N ASN A 72 0.91 27.97 -11.03
CA ASN A 72 -0.28 27.32 -11.61
C ASN A 72 -0.60 25.94 -10.98
N ASP A 73 0.25 25.41 -10.10
CA ASP A 73 -0.06 24.20 -9.34
C ASP A 73 -1.24 24.45 -8.37
N ILE A 74 -1.32 25.68 -7.82
CA ILE A 74 -2.36 26.09 -6.87
C ILE A 74 -3.29 27.18 -7.42
N LEU A 75 -2.80 28.02 -8.32
CA LEU A 75 -3.57 29.08 -8.96
C LEU A 75 -4.01 28.65 -10.36
N PRO A 76 -5.12 29.21 -10.87
CA PRO A 76 -5.51 28.94 -12.24
C PRO A 76 -4.47 29.43 -13.25
N THR A 77 -4.26 28.67 -14.32
CA THR A 77 -3.44 29.10 -15.46
C THR A 77 -4.09 30.31 -16.14
N GLU A 78 -3.49 31.49 -15.96
CA GLU A 78 -3.68 32.60 -16.89
C GLU A 78 -2.98 32.23 -18.21
N ALA A 79 -3.78 31.98 -19.25
CA ALA A 79 -3.41 31.95 -20.67
C ALA A 79 -2.23 31.05 -21.13
N LEU A 80 -2.51 29.78 -21.45
CA LEU A 80 -1.70 28.98 -22.40
C LEU A 80 -2.58 28.09 -23.30
N SER A 81 -3.53 28.69 -24.04
CA SER A 81 -4.11 28.02 -25.21
C SER A 81 -4.12 28.97 -26.41
N PRO A 82 -3.59 28.57 -27.58
CA PRO A 82 -3.69 29.34 -28.83
C PRO A 82 -5.11 29.42 -29.40
N HIS A 83 -6.10 28.74 -28.81
CA HIS A 83 -7.47 28.68 -29.33
C HIS A 83 -8.32 29.93 -29.04
N HIS A 84 -7.77 30.96 -28.40
CA HIS A 84 -8.53 32.17 -28.05
C HIS A 84 -8.92 33.04 -29.25
N SER A 85 -8.40 32.77 -30.45
CA SER A 85 -8.77 33.46 -31.69
C SER A 85 -9.93 32.82 -32.45
N PHE A 86 -10.25 31.54 -32.21
CA PHE A 86 -11.32 30.86 -32.96
C PHE A 86 -12.69 31.03 -32.30
N GLN A 87 -12.75 31.06 -30.97
CA GLN A 87 -14.00 31.28 -30.22
C GLN A 87 -14.50 32.74 -30.35
N GLN A 88 -13.59 33.72 -30.38
CA GLN A 88 -13.94 35.13 -30.59
C GLN A 88 -14.49 35.40 -32.01
N SER A 89 -14.05 34.64 -33.02
CA SER A 89 -14.59 34.72 -34.39
C SER A 89 -16.04 34.25 -34.46
N ILE A 90 -16.37 33.17 -33.75
CA ILE A 90 -17.72 32.58 -33.77
C ILE A 90 -18.68 33.45 -32.94
N ASP A 91 -18.27 33.94 -31.77
CA ASP A 91 -19.11 34.81 -30.94
C ASP A 91 -19.37 36.18 -31.61
N TYR A 92 -18.41 36.70 -32.39
CA TYR A 92 -18.60 37.94 -33.17
C TYR A 92 -19.50 37.71 -34.39
N GLN A 93 -19.38 36.57 -35.09
CA GLN A 93 -20.26 36.22 -36.21
C GLN A 93 -21.70 35.92 -35.77
N ILE A 94 -21.90 35.29 -34.61
CA ILE A 94 -23.26 35.02 -34.08
C ILE A 94 -23.92 36.34 -33.61
N LYS A 95 -23.19 37.25 -32.97
CA LYS A 95 -23.70 38.60 -32.63
C LYS A 95 -24.00 39.47 -33.84
N SER A 96 -23.29 39.26 -34.94
CA SER A 96 -23.52 39.95 -36.21
C SER A 96 -24.73 39.42 -36.98
N MET A 97 -25.17 38.18 -36.73
CA MET A 97 -26.28 37.54 -37.46
C MET A 97 -27.62 37.61 -36.74
N MET A 98 -27.64 37.83 -35.42
CA MET A 98 -28.88 37.84 -34.63
C MET A 98 -29.23 39.26 -34.20
N GLY A 99 -29.96 39.95 -35.09
CA GLY A 99 -30.67 41.18 -34.77
C GLY A 99 -31.69 40.94 -33.64
N SER A 100 -31.82 41.95 -32.79
CA SER A 100 -32.78 42.13 -31.70
C SER A 100 -34.02 41.21 -31.73
N GLY A 101 -34.11 40.29 -30.76
CA GLY A 101 -35.34 39.54 -30.47
C GLY A 101 -35.10 38.46 -29.41
N ASP A 102 -35.83 38.56 -28.29
CA ASP A 102 -35.83 37.61 -27.17
C ASP A 102 -36.13 36.17 -27.61
N LEU A 103 -35.36 35.20 -27.08
CA LEU A 103 -35.91 33.93 -26.63
C LEU A 103 -34.92 33.18 -25.71
N THR A 104 -35.52 32.71 -24.63
CA THR A 104 -34.98 31.93 -23.53
C THR A 104 -34.35 30.62 -23.97
N THR A 105 -33.03 30.53 -23.88
CA THR A 105 -32.32 29.31 -23.52
C THR A 105 -31.22 29.68 -22.56
N VAL A 106 -31.49 29.56 -21.26
CA VAL A 106 -30.45 29.53 -20.24
C VAL A 106 -29.70 28.21 -20.40
N ALA A 107 -28.77 28.16 -21.35
CA ALA A 107 -27.66 27.24 -21.24
C ALA A 107 -26.84 27.73 -20.04
N LEU A 108 -26.97 27.02 -18.91
CA LEU A 108 -26.12 27.20 -17.74
C LEU A 108 -24.68 26.80 -18.10
N SER A 109 -23.99 27.59 -18.92
CA SER A 109 -22.54 27.58 -18.97
C SER A 109 -22.06 28.20 -17.66
N HIS A 110 -21.99 27.40 -16.60
CA HIS A 110 -21.23 27.76 -15.42
C HIS A 110 -19.82 28.13 -15.91
N PRO A 111 -19.33 29.35 -15.64
CA PRO A 111 -17.95 29.67 -15.96
C PRO A 111 -17.10 28.67 -15.20
N GLN A 112 -16.42 27.77 -15.90
CA GLN A 112 -15.51 26.82 -15.28
C GLN A 112 -14.49 27.65 -14.52
N GLN A 113 -14.65 27.69 -13.20
CA GLN A 113 -13.68 28.28 -12.30
C GLN A 113 -12.35 27.59 -12.63
N LYS A 114 -11.44 28.35 -13.24
CA LYS A 114 -10.11 27.83 -13.54
C LYS A 114 -9.51 27.46 -12.17
N ILE A 115 -8.97 26.26 -12.04
CA ILE A 115 -8.41 25.73 -10.80
C ILE A 115 -6.98 25.26 -11.04
N GLY A 116 -6.13 25.30 -10.02
CA GLY A 116 -4.73 24.85 -10.11
C GLY A 116 -4.60 23.34 -10.33
N LEU A 117 -3.43 22.89 -10.80
CA LEU A 117 -3.18 21.49 -11.14
C LEU A 117 -3.37 20.53 -9.95
N TYR A 118 -3.03 20.93 -8.72
CA TYR A 118 -3.26 20.11 -7.52
C TYR A 118 -4.74 19.81 -7.35
N GLU A 119 -5.61 20.79 -7.53
CA GLU A 119 -7.05 20.58 -7.39
C GLU A 119 -7.58 19.70 -8.52
N GLN A 120 -7.12 19.90 -9.75
CA GLN A 120 -7.51 19.06 -10.89
C GLN A 120 -7.14 17.59 -10.67
N VAL A 121 -5.92 17.32 -10.20
CA VAL A 121 -5.47 15.96 -9.88
C VAL A 121 -6.28 15.34 -8.74
N ASN A 122 -6.54 16.10 -7.68
CA ASN A 122 -7.30 15.58 -6.54
C ASN A 122 -8.80 15.36 -6.85
N ARG A 123 -9.36 16.08 -7.84
CA ARG A 123 -10.73 15.86 -8.32
C ARG A 123 -10.91 14.55 -9.09
N LEU A 124 -9.85 13.93 -9.61
CA LEU A 124 -9.92 12.60 -10.24
C LEU A 124 -10.41 11.51 -9.25
N LYS A 125 -10.28 11.76 -7.93
CA LYS A 125 -10.85 10.89 -6.88
C LYS A 125 -12.38 10.89 -6.85
N HIS A 126 -13.06 11.82 -7.53
CA HIS A 126 -14.51 11.76 -7.72
C HIS A 126 -14.91 10.61 -8.64
N ASP A 127 -14.11 10.34 -9.67
CA ASP A 127 -14.35 9.25 -10.63
C ASP A 127 -13.81 7.91 -10.12
N ASN A 128 -12.75 7.94 -9.30
CA ASN A 128 -12.22 6.78 -8.58
C ASN A 128 -11.93 7.10 -7.10
N PRO A 129 -12.90 6.93 -6.18
CA PRO A 129 -12.73 7.22 -4.76
C PRO A 129 -11.66 6.37 -4.04
N GLN A 130 -11.26 5.24 -4.63
CA GLN A 130 -10.24 4.37 -4.05
C GLN A 130 -8.82 4.86 -4.36
N MET A 131 -8.63 5.58 -5.47
CA MET A 131 -7.33 6.11 -5.89
C MET A 131 -6.71 6.99 -4.80
N LYS A 132 -5.39 6.89 -4.64
CA LYS A 132 -4.61 7.72 -3.71
C LYS A 132 -3.78 8.73 -4.48
N THR A 133 -3.83 9.99 -4.07
CA THR A 133 -2.99 11.05 -4.63
C THR A 133 -1.89 11.40 -3.62
N LEU A 134 -0.64 11.39 -4.06
CA LEU A 134 0.52 11.74 -3.24
C LEU A 134 1.25 12.92 -3.90
N LEU A 135 1.81 13.79 -3.07
CA LEU A 135 2.69 14.87 -3.55
C LEU A 135 4.14 14.40 -3.44
N SER A 136 4.88 14.45 -4.54
CA SER A 136 6.31 14.13 -4.54
C SER A 136 7.14 15.37 -4.21
N LEU A 137 8.10 15.22 -3.29
CA LEU A 137 9.00 16.28 -2.85
C LEU A 137 10.43 15.93 -3.25
N GLY A 138 11.02 16.70 -4.17
CA GLY A 138 12.38 16.48 -4.66
C GLY A 138 12.43 16.31 -6.18
N GLY A 139 13.05 15.22 -6.62
CA GLY A 139 13.35 14.92 -8.02
C GLY A 139 14.72 15.45 -8.46
N ALA A 140 15.22 14.94 -9.59
CA ALA A 140 16.55 15.25 -10.13
C ALA A 140 16.88 16.74 -10.31
N SER A 141 15.87 17.62 -10.46
CA SER A 141 16.06 19.08 -10.55
C SER A 141 16.29 19.77 -9.20
N VAL A 142 16.01 19.10 -8.08
CA VAL A 142 16.18 19.66 -6.74
C VAL A 142 17.57 19.33 -6.20
N ASN A 143 18.36 20.37 -5.91
CA ASN A 143 19.70 20.19 -5.36
C ASN A 143 19.65 19.46 -4.00
N GLY A 144 20.34 18.31 -3.90
CA GLY A 144 20.43 17.51 -2.68
C GLY A 144 20.95 18.27 -1.44
N THR A 145 21.64 19.39 -1.63
CA THR A 145 22.03 20.31 -0.54
C THR A 145 20.82 20.88 0.19
N LYS A 146 19.68 21.11 -0.49
CA LYS A 146 18.44 21.55 0.17
C LYS A 146 17.98 20.53 1.21
N PHE A 147 18.02 19.23 0.87
CA PHE A 147 17.69 18.14 1.80
C PHE A 147 18.61 18.16 3.02
N ARG A 148 19.93 18.29 2.81
CA ARG A 148 20.91 18.33 3.89
C ARG A 148 20.69 19.52 4.83
N LEU A 149 20.48 20.72 4.29
CA LEU A 149 20.31 21.96 5.07
C LEU A 149 19.03 21.95 5.91
N VAL A 150 17.93 21.44 5.37
CA VAL A 150 16.64 21.42 6.07
C VAL A 150 16.56 20.22 7.01
N PHE A 151 16.89 19.03 6.53
CA PHE A 151 16.62 17.79 7.26
C PHE A 151 17.78 17.32 8.15
N GLY A 152 18.99 17.85 7.94
CA GLY A 152 20.15 17.60 8.80
C GLY A 152 20.03 18.19 10.21
N ASN A 153 19.15 19.18 10.41
CA ASN A 153 18.85 19.75 11.72
C ASN A 153 17.50 19.23 12.25
N ALA A 154 17.49 18.64 13.45
CA ALA A 154 16.29 18.00 14.02
C ALA A 154 15.11 18.97 14.24
N ASN A 155 15.36 20.23 14.62
CA ASN A 155 14.31 21.23 14.79
C ASN A 155 13.74 21.65 13.43
N ASN A 156 14.60 21.95 12.47
CA ASN A 156 14.18 22.30 11.11
C ASN A 156 13.36 21.18 10.47
N ARG A 157 13.84 19.93 10.60
CA ARG A 157 13.15 18.74 10.12
C ARG A 157 11.76 18.61 10.75
N LYS A 158 11.65 18.75 12.07
CA LYS A 158 10.38 18.68 12.80
C LYS A 158 9.38 19.75 12.35
N ASP A 159 9.85 20.99 12.18
CA ASP A 159 8.99 22.10 11.72
C ASP A 159 8.54 21.88 10.27
N PHE A 160 9.46 21.47 9.40
CA PHE A 160 9.15 21.16 8.00
C PHE A 160 8.11 20.04 7.88
N ILE A 161 8.27 18.95 8.63
CA ILE A 161 7.34 17.82 8.64
C ILE A 161 5.93 18.27 9.04
N ARG A 162 5.80 19.09 10.10
CA ARG A 162 4.50 19.64 10.53
C ARG A 162 3.86 20.55 9.48
N ASN A 163 4.67 21.40 8.85
CA ASN A 163 4.18 22.26 7.77
C ASN A 163 3.77 21.45 6.54
N THR A 164 4.46 20.34 6.28
CA THR A 164 4.10 19.39 5.23
C THR A 164 2.74 18.74 5.47
N VAL A 165 2.47 18.29 6.70
CA VAL A 165 1.14 17.75 7.07
C VAL A 165 0.03 18.78 6.78
N LYS A 166 0.22 20.04 7.20
CA LYS A 166 -0.74 21.12 6.91
C LYS A 166 -0.93 21.33 5.42
N PHE A 167 0.16 21.35 4.65
CA PHE A 167 0.14 21.54 3.21
C PHE A 167 -0.64 20.43 2.49
N LEU A 168 -0.32 19.18 2.78
CA LEU A 168 -0.97 18.00 2.18
C LEU A 168 -2.47 17.99 2.47
N ARG A 169 -2.86 18.23 3.73
CA ARG A 169 -4.28 18.29 4.11
C ARG A 169 -5.01 19.45 3.45
N LYS A 170 -4.38 20.63 3.37
CA LYS A 170 -4.96 21.81 2.68
C LYS A 170 -5.24 21.52 1.21
N HIS A 171 -4.33 20.83 0.53
CA HIS A 171 -4.44 20.50 -0.88
C HIS A 171 -5.07 19.12 -1.15
N LYS A 172 -5.64 18.47 -0.14
CA LYS A 172 -6.40 17.20 -0.22
C LYS A 172 -5.60 16.00 -0.75
N PHE A 173 -4.28 16.01 -0.59
CA PHE A 173 -3.44 14.84 -0.86
C PHE A 173 -3.61 13.76 0.22
N ASP A 174 -3.48 12.51 -0.19
CA ASP A 174 -3.56 11.32 0.67
C ASP A 174 -2.19 10.89 1.22
N GLY A 175 -1.09 11.51 0.76
CA GLY A 175 0.25 11.18 1.23
C GLY A 175 1.36 12.03 0.64
N LEU A 176 2.58 11.69 1.06
CA LEU A 176 3.84 12.26 0.60
C LEU A 176 4.71 11.18 -0.03
N ASP A 177 5.37 11.53 -1.12
CA ASP A 177 6.41 10.74 -1.75
C ASP A 177 7.75 11.49 -1.66
N LEU A 178 8.75 10.87 -1.04
CA LEU A 178 10.08 11.47 -0.87
C LEU A 178 10.98 11.08 -2.04
N ASP A 179 11.51 12.07 -2.76
CA ASP A 179 12.35 11.85 -3.93
C ASP A 179 13.69 12.61 -3.80
N TRP A 180 14.50 12.23 -2.80
CA TRP A 180 15.86 12.74 -2.69
C TRP A 180 16.75 11.96 -3.66
N GLU A 181 17.24 12.64 -4.70
CA GLU A 181 18.16 12.08 -5.70
C GLU A 181 19.59 12.67 -5.56
N PHE A 182 20.52 12.03 -4.85
CA PHE A 182 20.36 10.89 -3.95
C PHE A 182 21.04 11.17 -2.61
N PRO A 183 20.66 10.46 -1.53
CA PRO A 183 21.56 10.24 -0.40
C PRO A 183 22.79 9.45 -0.91
N GLU A 184 24.00 9.96 -0.68
CA GLU A 184 25.21 9.42 -1.35
C GLU A 184 26.34 9.03 -0.40
N ASN A 185 26.17 9.25 0.90
CA ASN A 185 27.19 8.95 1.92
C ASN A 185 26.52 8.62 3.27
N GLU A 186 27.33 8.20 4.25
CA GLU A 186 26.85 7.82 5.58
C GLU A 186 26.07 8.93 6.30
N ASN A 187 26.45 10.20 6.11
CA ASN A 187 25.73 11.31 6.70
C ASN A 187 24.34 11.45 6.07
N ASP A 188 24.24 11.41 4.74
CA ASP A 188 22.96 11.47 4.04
C ASP A 188 22.07 10.27 4.36
N LYS A 189 22.66 9.08 4.45
CA LYS A 189 21.99 7.85 4.88
C LYS A 189 21.33 8.01 6.25
N LYS A 190 22.05 8.60 7.21
CA LYS A 190 21.51 8.90 8.53
C LYS A 190 20.37 9.94 8.46
N ILE A 191 20.57 11.03 7.73
CA ILE A 191 19.54 12.09 7.57
C ILE A 191 18.27 11.52 6.96
N PHE A 192 18.37 10.75 5.88
CA PHE A 192 17.22 10.15 5.22
C PHE A 192 16.49 9.16 6.12
N SER A 193 17.24 8.32 6.85
CA SER A 193 16.67 7.38 7.83
C SER A 193 15.86 8.08 8.93
N GLU A 194 16.41 9.17 9.50
CA GLU A 194 15.72 9.98 10.50
C GLU A 194 14.49 10.68 9.90
N LEU A 195 14.60 11.19 8.67
CA LEU A 195 13.51 11.85 7.96
C LEU A 195 12.31 10.92 7.76
N VAL A 196 12.53 9.72 7.24
CA VAL A 196 11.45 8.73 7.03
C VAL A 196 10.79 8.35 8.36
N LYS A 197 11.59 8.10 9.40
CA LYS A 197 11.09 7.75 10.75
C LYS A 197 10.25 8.88 11.35
N ASP A 198 10.72 10.12 11.23
CA ASP A 198 10.05 11.28 11.81
C ASP A 198 8.74 11.62 11.06
N TYR A 199 8.72 11.50 9.72
CA TYR A 199 7.48 11.63 8.95
C TYR A 199 6.46 10.56 9.33
N ARG A 200 6.86 9.28 9.42
CA ARG A 200 5.94 8.20 9.81
C ARG A 200 5.29 8.48 11.16
N ARG A 201 6.10 8.90 12.14
CA ARG A 201 5.63 9.21 13.50
C ARG A 201 4.66 10.39 13.49
N GLU A 202 4.98 11.47 12.78
CA GLU A 202 4.08 12.63 12.70
C GLU A 202 2.76 12.27 12.00
N PHE A 203 2.79 11.49 10.91
CA PHE A 203 1.58 11.06 10.21
C PHE A 203 0.70 10.19 11.10
N GLN A 204 1.28 9.27 11.89
CA GLN A 204 0.54 8.48 12.87
C GLN A 204 -0.09 9.36 13.97
N ASN A 205 0.67 10.32 14.48
CA ASN A 205 0.20 11.25 15.50
C ASN A 205 -0.95 12.13 14.98
N GLU A 206 -0.82 12.71 13.78
CA GLU A 206 -1.88 13.53 13.19
C GLU A 206 -3.16 12.72 12.95
N ALA A 207 -3.03 11.49 12.45
CA ALA A 207 -4.16 10.60 12.24
C ALA A 207 -4.91 10.31 13.55
N PHE A 208 -4.15 10.03 14.61
CA PHE A 208 -4.69 9.76 15.94
C PHE A 208 -5.41 11.00 16.53
N VAL A 209 -4.77 12.17 16.48
CA VAL A 209 -5.31 13.41 17.06
C VAL A 209 -6.53 13.94 16.29
N THR A 210 -6.53 13.80 14.96
CA THR A 210 -7.61 14.35 14.11
C THR A 210 -8.71 13.36 13.77
N ASN A 211 -8.55 12.09 14.15
CA ASN A 211 -9.40 10.96 13.75
C ASN A 211 -9.56 10.85 12.21
N ARG A 212 -8.51 11.18 11.47
CA ARG A 212 -8.47 11.07 9.99
C ARG A 212 -7.67 9.84 9.57
N VAL A 213 -7.90 9.39 8.33
CA VAL A 213 -7.05 8.38 7.71
C VAL A 213 -5.62 8.90 7.63
N ARG A 214 -4.66 8.13 8.13
CA ARG A 214 -3.24 8.47 8.12
C ARG A 214 -2.74 8.74 6.70
N LEU A 215 -1.99 9.83 6.53
CA LEU A 215 -1.27 10.11 5.29
C LEU A 215 -0.31 8.98 4.93
N LEU A 216 -0.27 8.60 3.66
CA LEU A 216 0.71 7.64 3.13
C LEU A 216 2.10 8.25 3.06
N LEU A 217 3.13 7.43 3.29
CA LEU A 217 4.52 7.83 3.12
C LEU A 217 5.22 6.84 2.19
N THR A 218 5.63 7.32 1.02
CA THR A 218 6.39 6.57 0.04
C THR A 218 7.73 7.24 -0.26
N ALA A 219 8.61 6.56 -0.97
CA ALA A 219 9.83 7.17 -1.48
C ALA A 219 10.21 6.58 -2.83
N ALA A 220 10.68 7.43 -3.73
CA ALA A 220 11.43 7.05 -4.91
C ALA A 220 12.90 6.82 -4.52
N VAL A 221 13.45 5.66 -4.89
CA VAL A 221 14.76 5.22 -4.41
C VAL A 221 15.63 4.64 -5.53
N GLN A 222 16.94 4.70 -5.31
CA GLN A 222 17.96 4.22 -6.24
C GLN A 222 17.91 2.70 -6.48
N ALA A 223 18.25 2.27 -7.70
CA ALA A 223 18.23 0.88 -8.13
C ALA A 223 19.62 0.24 -8.27
N TYR A 224 20.70 1.02 -8.34
CA TYR A 224 22.05 0.47 -8.47
C TYR A 224 22.69 0.13 -7.11
N LYS A 225 23.02 -1.16 -6.89
CA LYS A 225 23.48 -1.70 -5.59
C LYS A 225 24.56 -0.86 -4.88
N PRO A 226 25.68 -0.46 -5.51
CA PRO A 226 26.68 0.37 -4.83
C PRO A 226 26.14 1.72 -4.33
N LYS A 227 25.20 2.34 -5.05
CA LYS A 227 24.54 3.57 -4.58
C LYS A 227 23.48 3.28 -3.51
N ILE A 228 22.82 2.13 -3.57
CA ILE A 228 21.91 1.68 -2.50
C ILE A 228 22.68 1.55 -1.18
N GLU A 229 23.81 0.85 -1.22
CA GLU A 229 24.70 0.62 -0.07
C GLU A 229 25.24 1.94 0.51
N ALA A 230 25.58 2.92 -0.33
CA ALA A 230 26.07 4.22 0.11
C ALA A 230 24.97 5.11 0.74
N GLY A 231 23.75 5.05 0.19
CA GLY A 231 22.70 6.04 0.47
C GLY A 231 21.65 5.63 1.50
N TYR A 232 21.41 4.33 1.72
CA TYR A 232 20.19 3.89 2.41
C TYR A 232 20.45 2.88 3.52
N ASN A 233 19.79 3.10 4.67
CA ASN A 233 19.57 2.05 5.65
C ASN A 233 18.27 1.33 5.28
N VAL A 234 18.40 0.39 4.34
CA VAL A 234 17.27 -0.26 3.66
C VAL A 234 16.29 -0.93 4.63
N ALA A 235 16.80 -1.71 5.60
CA ALA A 235 15.96 -2.36 6.60
C ALA A 235 15.16 -1.36 7.45
N LEU A 236 15.77 -0.24 7.83
CA LEU A 236 15.12 0.79 8.64
C LEU A 236 14.03 1.50 7.84
N ILE A 237 14.34 2.01 6.64
CA ILE A 237 13.34 2.73 5.84
C ILE A 237 12.20 1.79 5.39
N GLY A 238 12.48 0.51 5.13
CA GLY A 238 11.47 -0.51 4.81
C GLY A 238 10.43 -0.74 5.92
N GLN A 239 10.79 -0.49 7.19
CA GLN A 239 9.83 -0.54 8.30
C GLN A 239 8.86 0.65 8.26
N TYR A 240 9.35 1.84 7.94
CA TYR A 240 8.61 3.10 8.07
C TYR A 240 7.98 3.60 6.77
N LEU A 241 8.32 3.07 5.60
CA LEU A 241 7.65 3.38 4.33
C LEU A 241 6.43 2.47 4.11
N ASP A 242 5.36 3.03 3.51
CA ASP A 242 4.18 2.27 3.09
C ASP A 242 4.50 1.52 1.79
N LEU A 243 5.12 2.22 0.84
CA LEU A 243 5.59 1.69 -0.44
C LEU A 243 6.96 2.29 -0.77
N ILE A 244 7.77 1.53 -1.49
CA ILE A 244 9.09 1.92 -1.98
C ILE A 244 9.07 1.83 -3.50
N ASN A 245 9.13 2.98 -4.16
CA ASN A 245 9.12 3.11 -5.61
C ASN A 245 10.55 3.00 -6.12
N LEU A 246 10.93 1.82 -6.62
CA LEU A 246 12.28 1.57 -7.10
C LEU A 246 12.45 2.16 -8.50
N MET A 247 13.34 3.14 -8.66
CA MET A 247 13.65 3.76 -9.96
C MET A 247 14.54 2.85 -10.80
N ALA A 248 13.98 1.70 -11.22
CA ALA A 248 14.63 0.62 -11.93
C ALA A 248 14.74 0.91 -13.45
N TYR A 249 15.28 2.07 -13.77
CA TYR A 249 15.54 2.64 -15.09
C TYR A 249 16.75 3.58 -14.99
N ASP A 250 17.18 4.17 -16.11
CA ASP A 250 18.40 4.96 -16.20
C ASP A 250 19.68 4.18 -15.80
N TYR A 251 19.70 2.87 -16.06
CA TYR A 251 20.91 2.06 -15.88
C TYR A 251 22.01 2.46 -16.87
N HIS A 252 21.60 2.83 -18.08
CA HIS A 252 22.48 3.26 -19.15
C HIS A 252 21.90 4.47 -19.88
N GLY A 253 22.78 5.34 -20.35
CA GLY A 253 22.39 6.55 -21.09
C GLY A 253 23.60 7.23 -21.72
N ALA A 254 23.40 8.43 -22.26
CA ALA A 254 24.40 9.15 -23.05
C ALA A 254 25.71 9.48 -22.29
N TRP A 255 25.75 9.27 -20.98
CA TRP A 255 26.95 9.33 -20.14
C TRP A 255 27.89 8.13 -20.34
N ASP A 256 27.41 7.03 -20.92
CA ASP A 256 28.21 5.84 -21.21
C ASP A 256 28.93 5.94 -22.58
N PRO A 257 30.15 5.38 -22.70
CA PRO A 257 30.88 5.36 -23.97
C PRO A 257 30.38 4.30 -24.94
N GLN A 258 29.51 3.38 -24.50
CA GLN A 258 28.82 2.39 -25.34
C GLN A 258 27.31 2.45 -25.14
N THR A 259 26.57 1.97 -26.13
CA THR A 259 25.12 1.79 -26.03
C THR A 259 24.77 0.79 -24.92
N GLY A 260 23.77 1.14 -24.12
CA GLY A 260 23.20 0.27 -23.11
C GLY A 260 21.70 0.53 -22.99
N HIS A 261 20.95 -0.47 -22.53
CA HIS A 261 19.50 -0.36 -22.42
C HIS A 261 19.09 0.46 -21.19
N ASN A 262 18.03 1.27 -21.30
CA ASN A 262 17.52 2.12 -20.21
C ASN A 262 17.17 1.31 -18.94
N SER A 263 16.49 0.19 -19.11
CA SER A 263 15.77 -0.55 -18.06
C SER A 263 15.78 -2.09 -18.30
N PRO A 264 16.92 -2.75 -18.52
CA PRO A 264 16.93 -4.18 -18.81
C PRO A 264 16.39 -5.01 -17.64
N LEU A 265 15.53 -6.01 -17.92
CA LEU A 265 14.98 -6.87 -16.86
C LEU A 265 16.08 -7.76 -16.25
N PHE A 266 16.91 -8.34 -17.13
CA PHE A 266 18.02 -9.22 -16.76
C PHE A 266 19.37 -8.71 -17.32
N SER A 267 20.47 -9.23 -16.76
CA SER A 267 21.82 -9.02 -17.28
C SER A 267 22.06 -9.85 -18.55
N ARG A 268 22.96 -9.38 -19.41
CA ARG A 268 23.51 -10.18 -20.52
C ARG A 268 24.54 -11.18 -20.02
N LYS A 269 24.72 -12.28 -20.75
CA LYS A 269 25.67 -13.36 -20.39
C LYS A 269 27.12 -12.89 -20.37
N GLU A 270 27.47 -11.90 -21.20
CA GLU A 270 28.83 -11.41 -21.35
C GLU A 270 29.22 -10.35 -20.32
N GLN A 271 28.25 -9.79 -19.58
CA GLN A 271 28.51 -8.77 -18.56
C GLN A 271 29.32 -9.34 -17.40
N ARG A 272 30.18 -8.51 -16.80
CA ARG A 272 31.02 -8.89 -15.66
C ARG A 272 31.02 -7.80 -14.60
N ASN A 273 31.43 -8.17 -13.39
CA ASN A 273 31.59 -7.26 -12.26
C ASN A 273 30.30 -6.44 -12.01
N ASN A 274 30.45 -5.13 -11.78
CA ASN A 274 29.33 -4.24 -11.47
C ASN A 274 28.30 -4.11 -12.61
N GLU A 275 28.65 -4.46 -13.86
CA GLU A 275 27.66 -4.45 -14.96
C GLU A 275 26.55 -5.48 -14.75
N LEU A 276 26.81 -6.57 -14.01
CA LEU A 276 25.80 -7.56 -13.63
C LEU A 276 24.74 -6.99 -12.68
N LEU A 277 24.98 -5.82 -12.09
CA LEU A 277 24.08 -5.15 -11.16
C LEU A 277 23.19 -4.09 -11.84
N LEU A 278 23.41 -3.81 -13.12
CA LEU A 278 22.70 -2.79 -13.91
C LEU A 278 21.47 -3.38 -14.60
N ASN A 279 20.57 -4.00 -13.83
CA ASN A 279 19.29 -4.55 -14.31
C ASN A 279 18.25 -4.63 -13.19
N GLN A 280 16.97 -4.69 -13.58
CA GLN A 280 15.84 -4.67 -12.65
C GLN A 280 15.83 -5.86 -11.68
N LYS A 281 16.22 -7.06 -12.14
CA LYS A 281 16.32 -8.24 -11.27
C LYS A 281 17.31 -8.02 -10.13
N ALA A 282 18.54 -7.61 -10.43
CA ALA A 282 19.58 -7.39 -9.43
C ALA A 282 19.19 -6.30 -8.42
N SER A 283 18.52 -5.24 -8.89
CA SER A 283 18.00 -4.18 -8.02
C SER A 283 16.94 -4.70 -7.04
N ILE A 284 15.96 -5.46 -7.53
CA ILE A 284 14.93 -6.08 -6.67
C ILE A 284 15.56 -7.06 -5.68
N ASP A 285 16.49 -7.91 -6.15
CA ASP A 285 17.19 -8.86 -5.29
C ASP A 285 17.91 -8.16 -4.15
N THR A 286 18.60 -7.05 -4.44
CA THR A 286 19.35 -6.26 -3.43
C THR A 286 18.42 -5.70 -2.35
N TRP A 287 17.30 -5.06 -2.74
CA TRP A 287 16.37 -4.47 -1.77
C TRP A 287 15.67 -5.53 -0.90
N LEU A 288 15.36 -6.70 -1.47
CA LEU A 288 14.82 -7.84 -0.72
C LEU A 288 15.84 -8.44 0.24
N GLU A 289 17.07 -8.67 -0.22
CA GLU A 289 18.18 -9.20 0.58
C GLU A 289 18.45 -8.31 1.81
N TYR A 290 18.31 -6.99 1.65
CA TYR A 290 18.53 -6.02 2.73
C TYR A 290 17.31 -5.79 3.63
N GLY A 291 16.29 -6.65 3.51
CA GLY A 291 15.23 -6.79 4.52
C GLY A 291 13.95 -6.01 4.23
N VAL A 292 13.73 -5.51 3.01
CA VAL A 292 12.42 -4.95 2.64
C VAL A 292 11.43 -6.07 2.33
N PRO A 293 10.23 -6.06 2.94
CA PRO A 293 9.15 -6.95 2.54
C PRO A 293 8.77 -6.77 1.07
N SER A 294 8.64 -7.85 0.31
CA SER A 294 8.31 -7.80 -1.13
C SER A 294 7.02 -7.03 -1.41
N ASN A 295 6.01 -7.18 -0.54
CA ASN A 295 4.73 -6.49 -0.59
C ASN A 295 4.79 -4.98 -0.28
N LYS A 296 5.99 -4.39 -0.14
CA LYS A 296 6.21 -2.93 -0.12
C LYS A 296 7.02 -2.42 -1.30
N LEU A 297 7.69 -3.29 -2.05
CA LEU A 297 8.50 -2.89 -3.21
C LEU A 297 7.63 -2.76 -4.45
N VAL A 298 7.77 -1.62 -5.13
CA VAL A 298 7.06 -1.28 -6.37
C VAL A 298 8.10 -1.11 -7.48
N LEU A 299 8.01 -1.91 -8.55
CA LEU A 299 8.98 -1.90 -9.63
C LEU A 299 8.73 -0.73 -10.60
N GLY A 300 9.69 0.18 -10.74
CA GLY A 300 9.64 1.26 -11.74
C GLY A 300 9.77 0.76 -13.18
N MET A 301 8.91 1.27 -14.06
CA MET A 301 8.88 0.99 -15.49
C MET A 301 8.88 2.31 -16.27
N PRO A 302 9.90 2.58 -17.10
CA PRO A 302 9.98 3.83 -17.83
C PRO A 302 9.08 3.81 -19.07
N MET A 303 8.34 4.91 -19.27
CA MET A 303 7.56 5.18 -20.49
C MET A 303 8.39 5.96 -21.52
N TYR A 304 9.71 5.76 -21.51
CA TYR A 304 10.69 6.47 -22.34
C TYR A 304 11.90 5.60 -22.62
N GLY A 305 12.71 6.02 -23.59
CA GLY A 305 13.99 5.42 -23.91
C GLY A 305 15.16 6.38 -23.73
N ARG A 306 16.35 5.82 -23.50
CA ARG A 306 17.63 6.53 -23.51
C ARG A 306 18.30 6.34 -24.86
N THR A 307 18.82 7.43 -25.41
CA THR A 307 19.34 7.44 -26.79
C THR A 307 20.83 7.70 -26.87
N PHE A 308 21.43 7.14 -27.91
CA PHE A 308 22.85 7.25 -28.20
C PHE A 308 23.07 7.60 -29.67
N ARG A 309 24.22 8.21 -29.92
CA ARG A 309 24.77 8.37 -31.26
C ARG A 309 25.91 7.38 -31.47
N LEU A 310 25.76 6.45 -32.41
CA LEU A 310 26.75 5.40 -32.71
C LEU A 310 28.01 6.02 -33.32
N ARG A 311 29.18 5.48 -32.96
CA ARG A 311 30.45 5.81 -33.64
C ARG A 311 30.47 5.25 -35.06
N ASN A 312 30.03 4.00 -35.21
CA ASN A 312 29.91 3.33 -36.49
C ASN A 312 28.46 2.87 -36.68
N LYS A 313 27.78 3.42 -37.68
CA LYS A 313 26.38 3.10 -38.01
C LYS A 313 26.13 1.63 -38.40
N LYS A 314 27.18 0.86 -38.68
CA LYS A 314 27.10 -0.59 -38.93
C LYS A 314 27.06 -1.41 -37.64
N ASN A 315 27.50 -0.85 -36.51
CA ASN A 315 27.54 -1.53 -35.21
C ASN A 315 26.35 -1.07 -34.38
N THR A 316 25.25 -1.82 -34.43
CA THR A 316 23.95 -1.41 -33.89
C THR A 316 23.50 -2.24 -32.69
N GLN A 317 24.29 -3.26 -32.32
CA GLN A 317 24.03 -4.14 -31.17
C GLN A 317 24.22 -3.38 -29.85
N ILE A 318 23.59 -3.87 -28.78
CA ILE A 318 23.86 -3.37 -27.41
C ILE A 318 25.35 -3.51 -27.11
N ASN A 319 25.95 -2.52 -26.44
CA ASN A 319 27.40 -2.36 -26.19
C ASN A 319 28.22 -1.93 -27.42
N SER A 320 27.57 -1.47 -28.48
CA SER A 320 28.26 -0.78 -29.57
C SER A 320 28.77 0.58 -29.13
N ALA A 321 29.98 0.96 -29.56
CA ALA A 321 30.60 2.22 -29.19
C ALA A 321 29.78 3.44 -29.61
N ALA A 322 29.59 4.37 -28.68
CA ALA A 322 28.84 5.61 -28.85
C ALA A 322 29.77 6.85 -28.78
N LYS A 323 29.29 7.97 -29.34
CA LYS A 323 29.97 9.27 -29.30
C LYS A 323 29.18 10.34 -28.51
N GLY A 324 28.12 9.92 -27.83
CA GLY A 324 27.30 10.78 -26.98
C GLY A 324 25.80 10.56 -27.20
N ALA A 325 25.02 11.56 -26.80
CA ALA A 325 23.57 11.55 -26.83
C ALA A 325 22.99 11.41 -28.26
N GLY A 326 21.92 10.63 -28.38
CA GLY A 326 21.08 10.66 -29.58
C GLY A 326 20.34 11.99 -29.68
N LYS A 327 19.89 12.34 -30.88
CA LYS A 327 19.22 13.62 -31.13
C LYS A 327 17.91 13.70 -30.35
N LYS A 328 17.61 14.89 -29.82
CA LYS A 328 16.34 15.19 -29.17
C LYS A 328 15.12 14.87 -30.04
N GLY A 329 14.07 14.40 -29.37
CA GLY A 329 12.75 14.21 -29.96
C GLY A 329 12.06 15.52 -30.31
N LYS A 330 10.97 15.42 -31.10
CA LYS A 330 10.17 16.57 -31.53
C LYS A 330 9.43 17.24 -30.36
N TYR A 331 9.05 16.47 -29.35
CA TYR A 331 8.17 16.90 -28.27
C TYR A 331 8.89 16.97 -26.93
N THR A 332 9.75 15.98 -26.62
CA THR A 332 10.52 15.97 -25.37
C THR A 332 11.68 16.96 -25.39
N LEU A 333 12.19 17.32 -26.57
CA LEU A 333 13.21 18.34 -26.81
C LEU A 333 14.51 18.17 -25.98
N SER A 334 14.82 16.94 -25.56
CA SER A 334 16.00 16.62 -24.76
C SER A 334 16.90 15.61 -25.47
N ASP A 335 18.18 15.95 -25.69
CA ASP A 335 19.14 15.02 -26.28
C ASP A 335 19.39 13.84 -25.32
N GLY A 336 19.52 12.63 -25.87
CA GLY A 336 19.72 11.42 -25.06
C GLY A 336 18.43 10.81 -24.50
N PHE A 337 17.26 11.35 -24.87
CA PHE A 337 15.96 10.97 -24.32
C PHE A 337 14.85 11.02 -25.38
N LEU A 338 13.95 10.04 -25.36
CA LEU A 338 12.73 10.03 -26.19
C LEU A 338 11.55 9.43 -25.42
N ALA A 339 10.37 10.03 -25.54
CA ALA A 339 9.13 9.45 -25.02
C ALA A 339 8.73 8.19 -25.81
N TYR A 340 7.95 7.29 -25.21
CA TYR A 340 7.46 6.09 -25.90
C TYR A 340 6.71 6.43 -27.19
N TYR A 341 5.84 7.45 -27.16
CA TYR A 341 5.10 7.89 -28.34
C TYR A 341 6.01 8.43 -29.47
N GLU A 342 7.17 9.03 -29.15
CA GLU A 342 8.15 9.46 -30.15
C GLU A 342 8.84 8.25 -30.78
N ILE A 343 9.19 7.24 -29.97
CA ILE A 343 9.83 6.02 -30.43
C ILE A 343 8.88 5.22 -31.33
N CYS A 344 7.59 5.13 -30.97
CA CYS A 344 6.56 4.56 -31.82
C CYS A 344 6.51 5.22 -33.20
N ASP A 345 6.46 6.56 -33.26
CA ASP A 345 6.43 7.29 -34.54
C ASP A 345 7.69 7.04 -35.37
N LEU A 346 8.86 7.00 -34.74
CA LEU A 346 10.13 6.72 -35.40
C LEU A 346 10.14 5.32 -36.04
N ILE A 347 9.61 4.32 -35.34
CA ILE A 347 9.51 2.93 -35.84
C ILE A 347 8.47 2.84 -36.95
N ALA A 348 7.24 3.32 -36.70
CA ALA A 348 6.11 3.16 -37.61
C ALA A 348 6.27 3.98 -38.90
N ASN A 349 6.71 5.23 -38.79
CA ASN A 349 6.65 6.20 -39.90
C ASN A 349 8.04 6.56 -40.45
N GLN A 350 9.11 6.37 -39.67
CA GLN A 350 10.46 6.82 -40.06
C GLN A 350 11.43 5.67 -40.34
N LYS A 351 10.93 4.45 -40.51
CA LYS A 351 11.71 3.25 -40.90
C LYS A 351 12.88 2.95 -39.95
N TRP A 352 12.70 3.19 -38.65
CA TRP A 352 13.65 2.67 -37.67
C TRP A 352 13.54 1.15 -37.60
N LYS A 353 14.68 0.47 -37.49
CA LYS A 353 14.72 -0.96 -37.23
C LYS A 353 14.50 -1.20 -35.75
N ASN A 354 13.62 -2.14 -35.42
CA ASN A 354 13.33 -2.55 -34.06
C ASN A 354 13.84 -3.98 -33.86
N GLU A 355 14.64 -4.20 -32.83
CA GLU A 355 15.25 -5.48 -32.48
C GLU A 355 14.86 -5.88 -31.05
N TRP A 356 14.99 -7.17 -30.74
CA TRP A 356 14.73 -7.72 -29.41
C TRP A 356 15.99 -8.36 -28.82
N SER A 357 16.30 -8.04 -27.57
CA SER A 357 17.33 -8.73 -26.79
C SER A 357 16.68 -9.79 -25.91
N SER A 358 16.77 -11.07 -26.33
CA SER A 358 16.16 -12.18 -25.58
C SER A 358 16.78 -12.37 -24.19
N ASP A 359 18.09 -12.14 -24.04
CA ASP A 359 18.76 -12.30 -22.75
C ASP A 359 18.35 -11.23 -21.73
N GLN A 360 17.95 -10.04 -22.18
CA GLN A 360 17.54 -8.93 -21.30
C GLN A 360 16.03 -8.70 -21.26
N GLU A 361 15.27 -9.39 -22.12
CA GLU A 361 13.81 -9.30 -22.28
C GLU A 361 13.30 -7.88 -22.57
N ILE A 362 14.01 -7.18 -23.46
CA ILE A 362 13.72 -5.79 -23.84
C ILE A 362 13.94 -5.52 -25.34
N PRO A 363 13.29 -4.51 -25.92
CA PRO A 363 13.55 -4.06 -27.27
C PRO A 363 14.63 -2.97 -27.32
N TYR A 364 15.19 -2.75 -28.51
CA TYR A 364 15.90 -1.53 -28.84
C TYR A 364 15.67 -1.18 -30.30
N ALA A 365 15.81 0.08 -30.67
CA ALA A 365 15.62 0.52 -32.05
C ALA A 365 16.75 1.40 -32.54
N TYR A 366 17.00 1.40 -33.84
CA TYR A 366 18.06 2.22 -34.43
C TYR A 366 17.76 2.61 -35.88
N LYS A 367 18.39 3.71 -36.30
CA LYS A 367 18.46 4.14 -37.70
C LYS A 367 19.71 5.00 -37.90
N ASP A 368 20.47 4.69 -38.94
CA ASP A 368 21.75 5.34 -39.21
C ASP A 368 22.66 5.32 -37.98
N ASP A 369 23.06 6.49 -37.48
CA ASP A 369 23.87 6.60 -36.26
C ASP A 369 23.04 6.89 -35.00
N GLN A 370 21.71 6.77 -35.04
CA GLN A 370 20.82 6.93 -33.90
C GLN A 370 20.40 5.58 -33.32
N TRP A 371 20.42 5.45 -32.00
CA TRP A 371 20.09 4.23 -31.28
C TRP A 371 19.28 4.56 -30.02
N VAL A 372 18.27 3.76 -29.68
CA VAL A 372 17.44 3.92 -28.47
C VAL A 372 17.15 2.58 -27.80
N GLY A 373 17.39 2.51 -26.49
CA GLY A 373 16.92 1.42 -25.64
C GLY A 373 15.68 1.88 -24.87
N TYR A 374 14.57 1.16 -24.99
CA TYR A 374 13.25 1.57 -24.53
C TYR A 374 12.38 0.38 -24.12
N ASP A 375 11.24 0.65 -23.49
CA ASP A 375 10.23 -0.37 -23.20
C ASP A 375 9.07 -0.32 -24.19
N ASN A 376 8.57 -1.49 -24.59
CA ASN A 376 7.36 -1.64 -25.41
C ASN A 376 6.30 -2.49 -24.68
N VAL A 377 5.16 -2.71 -25.32
CA VAL A 377 4.06 -3.51 -24.76
C VAL A 377 4.53 -4.91 -24.31
N GLU A 378 5.42 -5.56 -25.07
CA GLU A 378 5.90 -6.89 -24.75
C GLU A 378 6.84 -6.90 -23.52
N SER A 379 7.82 -5.99 -23.46
CA SER A 379 8.72 -5.91 -22.31
C SER A 379 7.97 -5.48 -21.05
N ILE A 380 7.04 -4.55 -21.16
CA ILE A 380 6.16 -4.13 -20.06
C ILE A 380 5.30 -5.30 -19.55
N ARG A 381 4.73 -6.11 -20.44
CA ARG A 381 4.00 -7.32 -20.04
C ARG A 381 4.91 -8.30 -19.29
N LYS A 382 6.12 -8.57 -19.80
CA LYS A 382 7.09 -9.47 -19.15
C LYS A 382 7.50 -8.95 -17.76
N LYS A 383 7.76 -7.66 -17.63
CA LYS A 383 8.08 -7.02 -16.35
C LYS A 383 6.89 -7.05 -15.37
N SER A 384 5.67 -6.92 -15.86
CA SER A 384 4.44 -7.03 -15.05
C SER A 384 4.22 -8.46 -14.54
N LEU A 385 4.54 -9.47 -15.35
CA LEU A 385 4.55 -10.87 -14.90
C LEU A 385 5.63 -11.11 -13.85
N TYR A 386 6.81 -10.52 -14.02
CA TYR A 386 7.90 -10.59 -13.05
C TYR A 386 7.52 -9.94 -11.70
N VAL A 387 6.79 -8.83 -11.71
CA VAL A 387 6.22 -8.21 -10.49
C VAL A 387 5.39 -9.23 -9.70
N ALA A 388 4.52 -9.97 -10.39
CA ALA A 388 3.68 -10.99 -9.78
C ALA A 388 4.50 -12.19 -9.30
N GLU A 389 5.42 -12.70 -10.12
CA GLU A 389 6.31 -13.82 -9.80
C GLU A 389 7.11 -13.57 -8.52
N ARG A 390 7.62 -12.34 -8.36
CA ARG A 390 8.43 -11.92 -7.21
C ARG A 390 7.60 -11.46 -6.02
N ASN A 391 6.27 -11.59 -6.07
CA ASN A 391 5.35 -11.18 -4.99
C ASN A 391 5.57 -9.72 -4.57
N LEU A 392 5.85 -8.84 -5.54
CA LEU A 392 6.05 -7.42 -5.29
C LEU A 392 4.70 -6.73 -5.01
N ALA A 393 4.75 -5.55 -4.39
CA ALA A 393 3.56 -4.73 -4.14
C ALA A 393 2.88 -4.30 -5.45
N GLY A 394 3.65 -4.11 -6.52
CA GLY A 394 3.14 -3.74 -7.82
C GLY A 394 4.18 -3.08 -8.73
N ALA A 395 3.70 -2.24 -9.63
CA ALA A 395 4.50 -1.51 -10.62
C ALA A 395 4.26 0.00 -10.52
N MET A 396 5.28 0.78 -10.83
CA MET A 396 5.22 2.23 -10.92
C MET A 396 5.68 2.69 -12.30
N VAL A 397 5.07 3.74 -12.85
CA VAL A 397 5.41 4.27 -14.17
C VAL A 397 5.99 5.67 -14.10
N TRP A 398 7.12 5.87 -14.79
CA TRP A 398 7.69 7.19 -15.06
C TRP A 398 7.69 7.43 -16.58
N SER A 399 6.79 8.25 -17.13
CA SER A 399 5.64 8.90 -16.49
C SER A 399 4.41 8.84 -17.41
N LEU A 400 3.23 9.18 -16.88
CA LEU A 400 1.96 9.13 -17.62
C LEU A 400 1.99 9.89 -18.95
N ASP A 401 2.66 11.03 -18.94
CA ASP A 401 2.75 11.95 -20.06
C ASP A 401 3.72 11.49 -21.16
N LEU A 402 4.45 10.39 -20.95
CA LEU A 402 5.42 9.83 -21.90
C LEU A 402 4.91 8.55 -22.60
N ASP A 403 3.83 7.94 -22.08
CA ASP A 403 3.07 6.91 -22.79
C ASP A 403 2.23 7.55 -23.91
N ASP A 404 1.68 6.76 -24.84
CA ASP A 404 0.76 7.26 -25.87
C ASP A 404 -0.65 7.49 -25.28
N PHE A 405 -0.78 8.54 -24.48
CA PHE A 405 -2.01 8.89 -23.76
C PHE A 405 -3.16 9.32 -24.68
N THR A 406 -2.87 9.77 -25.91
CA THR A 406 -3.88 10.11 -26.91
C THR A 406 -4.32 8.89 -27.72
N GLY A 407 -3.42 7.92 -27.90
CA GLY A 407 -3.60 6.76 -28.78
C GLY A 407 -3.35 7.07 -30.25
N GLU A 408 -2.89 8.28 -30.57
CA GLU A 408 -2.72 8.77 -31.94
C GLU A 408 -1.35 8.40 -32.53
N PHE A 409 -0.33 8.24 -31.69
CA PHE A 409 1.05 8.07 -32.14
C PHE A 409 1.37 6.62 -32.50
N CYS A 410 1.06 5.68 -31.61
CA CYS A 410 1.32 4.26 -31.78
C CYS A 410 0.16 3.53 -32.46
N LYS A 411 -1.03 4.15 -32.56
CA LYS A 411 -2.29 3.55 -33.05
C LYS A 411 -2.68 2.25 -32.30
N ALA A 412 -2.30 2.16 -31.02
CA ALA A 412 -2.52 1.00 -30.16
C ALA A 412 -3.59 1.25 -29.07
N GLY A 413 -4.39 2.31 -29.24
CA GLY A 413 -5.30 2.81 -28.20
C GLY A 413 -4.60 3.71 -27.19
N LYS A 414 -5.36 4.31 -26.28
CA LYS A 414 -4.82 5.19 -25.23
C LYS A 414 -4.04 4.39 -24.20
N TYR A 415 -2.92 4.94 -23.75
CA TYR A 415 -2.09 4.37 -22.69
C TYR A 415 -1.71 2.91 -22.95
N PRO A 416 -1.12 2.57 -24.11
CA PRO A 416 -0.85 1.17 -24.46
C PRO A 416 0.06 0.48 -23.45
N LEU A 417 1.06 1.16 -22.90
CA LEU A 417 1.96 0.57 -21.92
C LEU A 417 1.29 0.46 -20.55
N LEU A 418 0.69 1.54 -20.04
CA LEU A 418 0.02 1.52 -18.73
C LEU A 418 -1.20 0.58 -18.70
N THR A 419 -1.98 0.53 -19.78
CA THR A 419 -3.09 -0.42 -19.92
C THR A 419 -2.60 -1.86 -19.88
N THR A 420 -1.42 -2.13 -20.45
CA THR A 420 -0.80 -3.47 -20.41
C THR A 420 -0.40 -3.85 -18.99
N ILE A 421 0.16 -2.91 -18.21
CA ILE A 421 0.46 -3.13 -16.78
C ILE A 421 -0.81 -3.47 -16.03
N LYS A 422 -1.83 -2.61 -16.11
CA LYS A 422 -3.10 -2.77 -15.38
C LYS A 422 -3.78 -4.09 -15.73
N LYS A 423 -3.95 -4.39 -17.02
CA LYS A 423 -4.58 -5.65 -17.47
C LYS A 423 -3.80 -6.87 -16.99
N THR A 424 -2.47 -6.85 -17.09
CA THR A 424 -1.65 -7.99 -16.66
C THR A 424 -1.82 -8.23 -15.17
N LEU A 425 -1.67 -7.19 -14.35
CA LEU A 425 -1.76 -7.32 -12.89
C LEU A 425 -3.17 -7.64 -12.40
N ASP A 426 -4.23 -7.14 -13.05
CA ASP A 426 -5.63 -7.44 -12.69
C ASP A 426 -6.01 -8.91 -12.92
N THR A 427 -5.37 -9.57 -13.88
CA THR A 427 -5.59 -11.01 -14.13
C THR A 427 -4.88 -11.90 -13.11
N LEU A 428 -4.00 -11.32 -12.30
CA LEU A 428 -3.15 -12.04 -11.36
C LEU A 428 -3.61 -11.77 -9.92
N GLN A 429 -3.38 -12.73 -9.03
CA GLN A 429 -3.66 -12.53 -7.61
C GLN A 429 -2.49 -11.80 -6.97
N PRO A 430 -2.71 -10.63 -6.34
CA PRO A 430 -1.66 -9.96 -5.59
C PRO A 430 -1.24 -10.79 -4.39
N PRO A 431 -0.01 -10.56 -3.89
CA PRO A 431 0.60 -11.41 -2.89
C PRO A 431 -0.27 -11.49 -1.64
N THR A 432 -0.89 -12.66 -1.42
CA THR A 432 -1.51 -12.99 -0.15
C THR A 432 -0.41 -13.40 0.80
N THR A 433 -0.24 -12.72 1.93
CA THR A 433 0.83 -13.00 2.90
C THR A 433 0.89 -14.50 3.25
N PRO A 434 2.01 -15.22 3.00
CA PRO A 434 2.24 -16.52 3.59
C PRO A 434 3.17 -16.36 4.82
N ILE A 435 2.67 -16.71 6.01
CA ILE A 435 3.53 -17.00 7.16
C ILE A 435 4.24 -18.33 6.89
N ARG A 436 5.57 -18.32 6.80
CA ARG A 436 6.38 -19.51 7.13
C ARG A 436 7.68 -19.08 7.82
N ILE A 437 7.66 -19.09 9.15
CA ILE A 437 8.88 -19.23 9.94
C ILE A 437 9.36 -20.66 9.71
N GLN A 438 10.37 -20.85 8.84
CA GLN A 438 11.18 -22.05 8.93
C GLN A 438 12.05 -21.89 10.17
N LYS A 439 11.75 -22.68 11.22
CA LYS A 439 12.69 -22.93 12.30
C LYS A 439 13.93 -23.55 11.64
N MET A 440 15.06 -22.85 11.65
CA MET A 440 16.34 -23.53 11.57
C MET A 440 16.50 -24.31 12.87
N THR A 441 16.46 -25.63 12.76
CA THR A 441 17.01 -26.54 13.76
C THR A 441 18.52 -26.43 13.69
N THR A 442 19.12 -25.69 14.62
CA THR A 442 20.54 -25.87 14.96
C THR A 442 20.61 -26.78 16.18
N GLU A 443 21.18 -27.96 15.95
CA GLU A 443 21.60 -28.91 16.97
C GLU A 443 22.52 -28.20 17.97
N ALA A 444 22.13 -28.19 19.24
CA ALA A 444 22.99 -27.71 20.31
C ALA A 444 23.93 -28.85 20.72
N SER A 445 25.19 -28.78 20.28
CA SER A 445 26.27 -29.57 20.85
C SER A 445 26.66 -29.00 22.22
N SER A 446 26.61 -29.87 23.21
CA SER A 446 27.01 -29.67 24.60
C SER A 446 28.47 -29.22 24.75
N ILE A 447 28.72 -28.07 25.39
CA ILE A 447 29.98 -27.80 26.11
C ILE A 447 29.66 -27.11 27.44
N ALA A 448 30.41 -27.53 28.46
CA ALA A 448 30.17 -27.40 29.88
C ALA A 448 30.37 -26.01 30.50
N THR A 449 29.89 -25.97 31.74
CA THR A 449 29.89 -24.97 32.81
C THR A 449 31.20 -24.23 33.10
N SER A 450 31.11 -22.94 33.42
CA SER A 450 31.81 -22.33 34.56
C SER A 450 31.24 -20.95 34.95
N ASP A 451 30.68 -20.90 36.16
CA ASP A 451 30.77 -19.88 37.21
C ASP A 451 30.37 -18.39 37.04
N PHE A 452 29.49 -18.01 37.97
CA PHE A 452 29.01 -16.70 38.43
C PHE A 452 30.14 -15.82 39.05
N PRO A 453 29.98 -14.49 39.18
CA PRO A 453 29.26 -13.93 40.33
C PRO A 453 28.34 -12.73 40.08
N SER A 454 27.37 -12.67 40.98
CA SER A 454 26.34 -11.67 41.24
C SER A 454 26.83 -10.26 41.58
N SER A 455 26.06 -9.24 41.19
CA SER A 455 25.91 -8.01 41.98
C SER A 455 24.47 -7.46 41.92
N ARG A 456 23.95 -7.11 43.10
CA ARG A 456 22.65 -6.48 43.37
C ARG A 456 22.81 -4.94 43.43
N HIS A 457 21.64 -4.27 43.36
CA HIS A 457 21.34 -2.86 43.68
C HIS A 457 21.48 -1.90 42.48
N THR A 458 20.55 -0.99 42.15
CA THR A 458 19.43 -0.41 42.92
C THR A 458 18.43 0.24 41.93
N LEU A 459 17.13 0.02 42.14
CA LEU A 459 16.05 0.81 41.53
C LEU A 459 15.91 2.11 42.30
N ASN A 460 16.10 3.26 41.65
CA ASN A 460 15.60 4.55 42.12
C ASN A 460 14.67 5.13 41.05
N GLN A 461 13.38 5.13 41.39
CA GLN A 461 12.34 5.94 40.77
C GLN A 461 12.61 7.42 41.06
N ALA A 462 12.47 8.30 40.07
CA ALA A 462 11.71 9.54 40.20
C ALA A 462 11.62 10.33 38.88
N ARG A 463 10.46 10.98 38.69
CA ARG A 463 10.05 11.97 37.68
C ARG A 463 9.45 11.45 36.37
N LEU A 464 8.31 10.76 36.49
CA LEU A 464 7.16 11.04 35.62
C LEU A 464 6.62 12.44 35.97
N ALA A 465 6.76 13.38 35.05
CA ALA A 465 6.01 14.65 35.07
C ALA A 465 5.10 14.70 33.83
N THR A 466 3.80 14.55 34.11
CA THR A 466 2.62 15.11 33.42
C THR A 466 2.41 14.81 31.93
N LEU A 467 1.71 13.69 31.67
CA LEU A 467 0.75 13.56 30.57
C LEU A 467 -0.53 14.33 30.94
N PRO A 468 -1.27 14.93 29.97
CA PRO A 468 -2.53 15.60 30.25
C PRO A 468 -3.60 14.59 30.68
N ASP A 469 -4.35 15.02 31.69
CA ASP A 469 -5.53 14.39 32.25
C ASP A 469 -6.61 14.13 31.17
N LEU A 470 -6.97 12.85 31.00
CA LEU A 470 -8.05 12.39 30.12
C LEU A 470 -9.43 12.43 30.81
N SER A 471 -9.58 13.12 31.95
CA SER A 471 -10.86 13.35 32.64
C SER A 471 -11.87 14.24 31.87
N ALA A 472 -11.52 14.74 30.68
CA ALA A 472 -12.40 15.57 29.86
C ALA A 472 -13.13 14.81 28.74
N VAL A 473 -13.48 13.54 28.96
CA VAL A 473 -14.79 13.04 28.51
C VAL A 473 -15.57 12.69 29.77
N LYS A 474 -16.21 13.70 30.36
CA LYS A 474 -17.32 13.46 31.28
C LYS A 474 -18.42 12.78 30.47
N LEU A 475 -18.38 11.45 30.41
CA LEU A 475 -19.54 10.60 30.17
C LEU A 475 -20.53 10.90 31.30
N SER A 476 -21.34 11.94 31.11
CA SER A 476 -22.41 12.26 32.05
C SER A 476 -23.36 11.08 32.14
N SER A 477 -23.73 10.71 33.35
CA SER A 477 -24.58 9.59 33.77
C SER A 477 -26.05 9.66 33.30
N LYS A 478 -26.33 10.25 32.14
CA LYS A 478 -27.67 10.37 31.54
C LYS A 478 -27.84 9.73 30.16
N LEU A 479 -26.80 9.08 29.61
CA LEU A 479 -26.82 8.51 28.25
C LEU A 479 -27.66 7.22 28.09
N PHE A 480 -28.23 6.65 29.16
CA PHE A 480 -28.96 5.38 29.12
C PHE A 480 -30.49 5.47 28.94
N SER A 481 -31.06 6.65 28.69
CA SER A 481 -32.53 6.81 28.57
C SER A 481 -33.03 7.11 27.15
N ASN A 482 -32.16 7.24 26.15
CA ASN A 482 -32.56 7.89 24.91
C ASN A 482 -33.01 6.91 23.82
N ASN A 483 -34.31 6.94 23.49
CA ASN A 483 -34.95 6.22 22.39
C ASN A 483 -34.30 6.53 21.02
N GLU A 484 -33.52 7.60 20.92
CA GLU A 484 -32.73 7.98 19.75
C GLU A 484 -31.59 7.01 19.44
N LEU A 485 -30.90 6.43 20.44
CA LEU A 485 -29.86 5.41 20.18
C LEU A 485 -30.51 4.12 19.67
N ARG A 486 -31.68 3.74 20.21
CA ARG A 486 -32.47 2.59 19.72
C ARG A 486 -32.99 2.82 18.29
N ALA A 487 -33.32 4.06 17.93
CA ALA A 487 -33.74 4.44 16.58
C ALA A 487 -32.56 4.53 15.59
N LEU A 488 -31.40 5.01 16.04
CA LEU A 488 -30.14 5.05 15.27
C LEU A 488 -29.60 3.63 15.00
N ILE A 489 -29.78 2.72 15.97
CA ILE A 489 -29.49 1.29 15.88
C ILE A 489 -30.50 0.61 14.94
N ARG A 490 -31.81 0.85 15.07
CA ARG A 490 -32.84 0.24 14.20
C ARG A 490 -32.75 0.66 12.73
N SER A 491 -32.38 1.90 12.43
CA SER A 491 -32.37 2.44 11.06
C SER A 491 -31.17 1.99 10.21
N ASN A 492 -30.08 1.52 10.83
CA ASN A 492 -28.84 1.13 10.13
C ASN A 492 -28.55 -0.39 10.13
N LEU A 493 -29.47 -1.23 10.63
CA LEU A 493 -29.19 -2.65 10.92
C LEU A 493 -29.75 -3.68 9.92
N ASN A 494 -30.34 -3.25 8.80
CA ASN A 494 -31.16 -4.17 8.01
C ASN A 494 -30.51 -4.85 6.81
N LEU A 495 -29.22 -4.68 6.52
CA LEU A 495 -28.64 -5.38 5.37
C LEU A 495 -27.22 -5.89 5.58
N ILE A 496 -27.09 -7.18 5.22
CA ILE A 496 -25.86 -7.94 4.96
C ILE A 496 -25.23 -8.54 6.24
N LEU A 497 -25.58 -9.82 6.46
CA LEU A 497 -25.10 -10.81 7.47
C LEU A 497 -26.05 -11.15 8.63
N SER A 498 -27.20 -10.48 8.80
CA SER A 498 -28.20 -10.90 9.79
C SER A 498 -28.93 -12.20 9.42
N LEU A 499 -29.08 -12.50 8.12
CA LEU A 499 -29.84 -13.68 7.67
C LEU A 499 -29.05 -15.01 7.75
N PRO A 500 -27.79 -15.11 7.28
CA PRO A 500 -27.06 -16.38 7.31
C PRO A 500 -26.73 -16.84 8.72
N PHE A 501 -26.36 -15.92 9.63
CA PHE A 501 -26.00 -16.26 11.02
C PHE A 501 -27.22 -16.66 11.87
N ARG A 502 -28.39 -16.03 11.64
CA ARG A 502 -29.66 -16.43 12.28
C ARG A 502 -30.19 -17.76 11.77
N LEU A 503 -30.00 -18.06 10.48
CA LEU A 503 -30.38 -19.35 9.91
C LEU A 503 -29.42 -20.48 10.30
N LEU A 504 -28.17 -20.16 10.67
CA LEU A 504 -27.13 -21.12 11.04
C LEU A 504 -27.33 -21.74 12.43
N ILE A 505 -27.97 -21.00 13.35
CA ILE A 505 -28.04 -21.34 14.78
C ILE A 505 -29.37 -22.03 15.14
N GLY A 506 -30.34 -22.09 14.23
CA GLY A 506 -31.65 -22.69 14.51
C GLY A 506 -32.43 -21.92 15.59
N GLY A 507 -33.74 -22.14 15.65
CA GLY A 507 -34.64 -21.39 16.55
C GLY A 507 -34.48 -21.65 18.06
N ASP A 508 -33.42 -22.35 18.47
CA ASP A 508 -33.23 -22.86 19.84
C ASP A 508 -32.27 -22.04 20.71
N LEU A 509 -31.65 -20.98 20.17
CA LEU A 509 -30.92 -19.97 20.95
C LEU A 509 -31.68 -18.64 20.93
N ARG A 510 -32.80 -18.58 21.66
CA ARG A 510 -33.68 -17.39 21.74
C ARG A 510 -33.06 -16.20 22.51
N ASP A 511 -31.91 -16.38 23.16
CA ASP A 511 -31.47 -15.49 24.24
C ASP A 511 -30.06 -14.87 24.07
N ILE A 512 -29.51 -14.81 22.85
CA ILE A 512 -28.23 -14.11 22.56
C ILE A 512 -28.50 -12.73 21.92
N SER A 513 -28.06 -11.65 22.59
CA SER A 513 -28.04 -10.29 22.04
C SER A 513 -26.85 -10.13 21.07
N ILE A 514 -27.10 -10.20 19.76
CA ILE A 514 -26.12 -9.92 18.71
C ILE A 514 -26.15 -8.42 18.39
N ASN A 515 -25.15 -7.67 18.85
CA ASN A 515 -24.92 -6.29 18.43
C ASN A 515 -23.94 -6.28 17.25
N CYS A 516 -24.47 -6.23 16.02
CA CYS A 516 -23.67 -6.09 14.81
C CYS A 516 -23.25 -4.63 14.60
N CYS A 517 -21.95 -4.38 14.49
CA CYS A 517 -21.43 -3.12 13.96
C CYS A 517 -20.79 -3.43 12.59
N VAL A 518 -21.50 -3.10 11.51
CA VAL A 518 -21.02 -3.31 10.13
C VAL A 518 -20.37 -2.02 9.65
N LEU A 519 -19.06 -2.06 9.37
CA LEU A 519 -18.42 -1.06 8.51
C LEU A 519 -18.54 -1.58 7.07
N THR A 520 -19.30 -0.85 6.26
CA THR A 520 -19.69 -1.19 4.90
C THR A 520 -18.48 -1.32 3.96
N ASP A 521 -18.33 -2.52 3.38
CA ASP A 521 -18.01 -2.82 1.97
C ASP A 521 -17.69 -4.31 1.88
N VAL A 522 -18.72 -5.12 1.61
CA VAL A 522 -18.56 -6.57 1.40
C VAL A 522 -18.64 -6.84 -0.10
N CYS A 523 -17.48 -7.14 -0.70
CA CYS A 523 -17.34 -7.56 -2.08
C CYS A 523 -18.00 -8.94 -2.31
N THR A 524 -18.58 -9.15 -3.49
CA THR A 524 -19.47 -10.25 -3.91
C THR A 524 -18.80 -11.62 -4.16
N LYS A 525 -17.60 -11.89 -3.61
CA LYS A 525 -16.94 -13.20 -3.75
C LYS A 525 -17.23 -14.12 -2.57
N THR A 526 -17.80 -15.30 -2.84
CA THR A 526 -18.05 -16.36 -1.86
C THR A 526 -16.76 -17.02 -1.40
N TYR A 527 -16.48 -16.99 -0.10
CA TYR A 527 -15.33 -17.68 0.52
C TYR A 527 -15.76 -19.00 1.16
N ASN A 528 -15.20 -20.12 0.67
CA ASN A 528 -15.53 -21.46 1.18
C ASN A 528 -14.65 -21.86 2.40
N LYS A 529 -13.63 -21.06 2.71
CA LYS A 529 -12.75 -21.24 3.88
C LYS A 529 -12.43 -19.90 4.55
N MET A 530 -12.69 -19.78 5.85
CA MET A 530 -12.50 -18.54 6.62
C MET A 530 -11.81 -18.81 7.95
N LYS A 531 -11.10 -17.82 8.51
CA LYS A 531 -10.56 -17.89 9.87
C LYS A 531 -11.57 -17.28 10.84
N LEU A 532 -11.88 -17.96 11.95
CA LEU A 532 -12.76 -17.46 13.02
C LEU A 532 -11.99 -17.46 14.34
N MET A 533 -11.88 -16.31 15.00
CA MET A 533 -11.05 -16.11 16.19
C MET A 533 -11.89 -15.69 17.39
N PHE A 534 -11.85 -16.49 18.46
CA PHE A 534 -12.51 -16.21 19.72
C PHE A 534 -11.55 -15.48 20.65
N VAL A 535 -11.88 -14.23 20.98
CA VAL A 535 -11.02 -13.33 21.75
C VAL A 535 -11.77 -12.76 22.95
N GLY A 536 -11.04 -12.33 23.97
CA GLY A 536 -11.61 -11.88 25.25
C GLY A 536 -10.86 -12.48 26.44
N ILE A 537 -11.16 -12.01 27.64
CA ILE A 537 -10.43 -12.40 28.86
C ILE A 537 -10.62 -13.89 29.23
N GLN A 538 -9.79 -14.39 30.13
CA GLN A 538 -9.88 -15.77 30.61
C GLN A 538 -11.25 -16.06 31.25
N ALA A 539 -11.71 -17.30 31.13
CA ALA A 539 -12.92 -17.81 31.80
C ALA A 539 -14.25 -17.11 31.46
N VAL A 540 -14.33 -16.39 30.34
CA VAL A 540 -15.59 -15.80 29.81
C VAL A 540 -16.38 -16.76 28.90
N GLY A 541 -16.12 -18.06 28.98
CA GLY A 541 -16.92 -19.06 28.24
C GLY A 541 -16.59 -19.23 26.76
N LYS A 542 -15.50 -18.65 26.24
CA LYS A 542 -15.06 -18.78 24.82
C LYS A 542 -14.97 -20.24 24.36
N THR A 543 -14.26 -21.07 25.13
CA THR A 543 -14.07 -22.50 24.86
C THR A 543 -15.40 -23.26 24.87
N SER A 544 -16.29 -22.92 25.81
CA SER A 544 -17.63 -23.51 25.88
C SER A 544 -18.47 -23.13 24.66
N LEU A 545 -18.45 -21.86 24.26
CA LEU A 545 -19.15 -21.34 23.09
C LEU A 545 -18.65 -21.98 21.79
N LEU A 546 -17.32 -22.06 21.61
CA LEU A 546 -16.72 -22.71 20.46
C LEU A 546 -17.09 -24.20 20.39
N ASN A 547 -17.11 -24.90 21.53
CA ASN A 547 -17.53 -26.30 21.57
C ASN A 547 -19.03 -26.46 21.29
N CYS A 548 -19.87 -25.50 21.67
CA CYS A 548 -21.29 -25.47 21.31
C CYS A 548 -21.46 -25.36 19.78
N LEU A 549 -20.78 -24.38 19.17
CA LEU A 549 -20.81 -24.17 17.71
C LEU A 549 -20.28 -25.39 16.94
N ARG A 550 -19.20 -26.01 17.43
CA ARG A 550 -18.64 -27.24 16.84
C ARG A 550 -19.63 -28.41 16.87
N ARG A 551 -20.48 -28.52 17.90
CA ARG A 551 -21.52 -29.56 18.01
C ARG A 551 -22.71 -29.33 17.08
N GLU A 552 -22.99 -28.09 16.73
CA GLU A 552 -24.01 -27.73 15.73
C GLU A 552 -23.51 -27.96 14.28
N GLY A 553 -22.19 -28.04 14.07
CA GLY A 553 -21.59 -28.39 12.79
C GLY A 553 -21.54 -29.90 12.52
N THR A 554 -21.38 -30.29 11.25
CA THR A 554 -21.34 -31.71 10.84
C THR A 554 -19.91 -32.28 10.72
N GLY A 555 -18.92 -31.62 11.32
CA GLY A 555 -17.49 -31.96 11.17
C GLY A 555 -16.97 -32.93 12.22
N SER A 556 -16.03 -33.80 11.82
CA SER A 556 -15.34 -34.76 12.68
C SER A 556 -14.45 -34.06 13.73
N TYR A 557 -14.99 -33.82 14.92
CA TYR A 557 -14.17 -33.50 16.10
C TYR A 557 -13.50 -34.79 16.59
N GLN A 558 -12.28 -35.07 16.12
CA GLN A 558 -11.39 -35.96 16.84
C GLN A 558 -10.77 -35.18 17.99
N ARG A 559 -11.27 -35.42 19.21
CA ARG A 559 -10.66 -34.95 20.44
C ARG A 559 -9.23 -35.51 20.50
N GLN A 560 -8.22 -34.72 20.13
CA GLN A 560 -6.88 -34.98 20.67
C GLN A 560 -6.99 -34.77 22.17
N THR A 561 -6.96 -35.88 22.92
CA THR A 561 -6.89 -35.84 24.37
C THR A 561 -5.57 -35.18 24.73
N ASN A 562 -5.59 -33.87 24.97
CA ASN A 562 -4.49 -33.19 25.63
C ASN A 562 -4.40 -33.76 27.05
N LYS A 563 -3.54 -34.77 27.23
CA LYS A 563 -3.02 -35.17 28.53
C LYS A 563 -2.52 -33.89 29.21
N THR A 564 -3.16 -33.50 30.31
CA THR A 564 -2.73 -32.39 31.15
C THR A 564 -1.30 -32.64 31.61
N TRP A 565 -0.48 -31.59 31.71
CA TRP A 565 0.91 -31.69 32.18
C TRP A 565 1.04 -32.40 33.54
N SER A 566 0.02 -32.31 34.40
CA SER A 566 -0.09 -33.03 35.67
C SER A 566 -0.24 -34.55 35.55
N SER A 567 -0.73 -35.07 34.42
CA SER A 567 -0.88 -36.52 34.18
C SER A 567 0.38 -37.22 33.71
N ARG A 568 1.49 -36.49 33.51
CA ARG A 568 2.80 -37.05 33.13
C ARG A 568 3.70 -37.41 34.32
N GLN A 569 3.31 -37.08 35.55
CA GLN A 569 4.13 -37.32 36.74
C GLN A 569 3.77 -38.57 37.55
N ASN A 570 2.55 -39.09 37.43
CA ASN A 570 2.12 -40.28 38.15
C ASN A 570 1.75 -41.39 37.17
N GLY A 571 2.56 -42.45 37.17
CA GLY A 571 2.48 -43.58 36.25
C GLY A 571 1.13 -44.31 36.24
N ASP A 572 0.87 -44.95 35.11
CA ASP A 572 -0.34 -45.71 34.78
C ASP A 572 -0.78 -46.68 35.89
N ARG A 573 -2.01 -46.51 36.36
CA ARG A 573 -2.81 -47.61 36.90
C ARG A 573 -4.20 -47.60 36.27
N THR A 574 -4.40 -48.58 35.39
CA THR A 574 -5.66 -49.03 34.80
C THR A 574 -6.69 -49.41 35.87
N ILE A 575 -7.90 -48.84 35.80
CA ILE A 575 -9.13 -49.49 36.29
C ILE A 575 -10.29 -49.21 35.32
N SER A 576 -10.93 -50.31 34.90
CA SER A 576 -12.10 -50.37 34.02
C SER A 576 -13.41 -50.10 34.76
N SER A 577 -14.37 -49.52 34.03
CA SER A 577 -15.84 -49.64 34.12
C SER A 577 -16.55 -49.43 35.47
N THR A 578 -17.47 -48.46 35.55
CA THR A 578 -18.95 -48.68 35.51
C THR A 578 -19.66 -47.33 35.47
N ILE A 579 -20.69 -47.22 34.63
CA ILE A 579 -21.57 -46.06 34.48
C ILE A 579 -22.52 -45.99 35.67
N SER A 580 -22.54 -44.86 36.39
CA SER A 580 -23.67 -44.48 37.24
C SER A 580 -23.83 -42.97 37.27
N ASN A 581 -25.05 -42.53 36.97
CA ASN A 581 -25.60 -41.18 37.07
C ASN A 581 -25.01 -40.35 38.22
N ARG A 582 -24.22 -39.33 37.88
CA ARG A 582 -24.02 -38.15 38.74
C ARG A 582 -23.99 -36.89 37.87
N SER A 583 -24.78 -35.91 38.31
CA SER A 583 -24.84 -34.52 37.87
C SER A 583 -23.60 -34.06 37.10
N THR A 584 -23.78 -33.61 35.85
CA THR A 584 -22.75 -32.93 35.08
C THR A 584 -22.41 -31.60 35.76
N LYS A 585 -21.49 -31.67 36.73
CA LYS A 585 -20.70 -30.53 37.17
C LYS A 585 -20.00 -30.05 35.90
N TYR A 586 -20.35 -28.86 35.44
CA TYR A 586 -19.66 -28.22 34.31
C TYR A 586 -18.23 -27.97 34.76
N ASP A 587 -17.31 -28.89 34.44
CA ASP A 587 -15.89 -28.63 34.57
C ASP A 587 -15.59 -27.33 33.82
N ASN A 588 -14.88 -26.40 34.47
CA ASN A 588 -14.46 -25.13 33.89
C ASN A 588 -13.51 -25.39 32.70
N LEU A 589 -14.09 -25.66 31.54
CA LEU A 589 -13.40 -25.82 30.27
C LEU A 589 -12.66 -24.52 29.97
N SER A 590 -11.33 -24.58 30.05
CA SER A 590 -10.46 -23.47 29.73
C SER A 590 -9.36 -23.96 28.79
N THR A 591 -9.15 -23.21 27.71
CA THR A 591 -8.02 -23.43 26.82
C THR A 591 -6.75 -22.92 27.48
N VAL A 592 -5.69 -23.72 27.48
CA VAL A 592 -4.33 -23.30 27.82
C VAL A 592 -3.59 -23.06 26.50
N GLY A 593 -3.12 -21.82 26.28
CA GLY A 593 -2.51 -21.42 25.00
C GLY A 593 -3.54 -21.12 23.90
N VAL A 594 -3.39 -21.74 22.73
CA VAL A 594 -4.23 -21.53 21.54
C VAL A 594 -4.76 -22.89 21.03
N ASP A 595 -6.08 -23.04 20.94
CA ASP A 595 -6.74 -24.19 20.31
C ASP A 595 -7.11 -23.84 18.86
N ILE A 596 -6.70 -24.67 17.90
CA ILE A 596 -6.95 -24.46 16.46
C ILE A 596 -7.62 -25.70 15.90
N SER A 597 -8.80 -25.53 15.31
CA SER A 597 -9.49 -26.62 14.61
C SER A 597 -10.30 -26.11 13.43
N ASP A 598 -10.63 -27.00 12.50
CA ASP A 598 -11.59 -26.69 11.43
C ASP A 598 -13.02 -27.03 11.92
N TRP A 599 -13.98 -26.16 11.61
CA TRP A 599 -15.43 -26.31 11.84
C TRP A 599 -16.12 -26.19 10.48
N ILE A 600 -16.77 -27.26 10.04
CA ILE A 600 -17.39 -27.35 8.71
C ILE A 600 -18.90 -27.26 8.84
N ILE A 601 -19.49 -26.34 8.10
CA ILE A 601 -20.94 -26.15 8.00
C ILE A 601 -21.37 -26.59 6.62
N THR A 602 -22.15 -27.67 6.57
CA THR A 602 -22.67 -28.26 5.33
C THR A 602 -24.05 -27.73 4.95
N ARG A 603 -24.75 -27.04 5.87
CA ARG A 603 -26.12 -26.52 5.69
C ARG A 603 -26.20 -25.16 4.96
N SER A 604 -25.15 -24.74 4.26
CA SER A 604 -25.12 -23.46 3.55
C SER A 604 -25.70 -23.60 2.13
N GLN A 605 -26.56 -22.65 1.73
CA GLN A 605 -27.11 -22.56 0.37
C GLN A 605 -26.04 -22.33 -0.72
N TYR A 606 -24.79 -22.06 -0.32
CA TYR A 606 -23.64 -21.84 -1.19
C TYR A 606 -22.62 -23.00 -1.15
N GLY A 607 -23.01 -24.17 -0.65
CA GLY A 607 -22.12 -25.31 -0.42
C GLY A 607 -21.39 -25.26 0.93
N PRO A 608 -20.54 -26.26 1.23
CA PRO A 608 -19.91 -26.40 2.53
C PRO A 608 -18.92 -25.25 2.82
N VAL A 609 -19.06 -24.62 3.99
CA VAL A 609 -18.16 -23.55 4.47
C VAL A 609 -17.28 -24.09 5.59
N THR A 610 -15.98 -23.90 5.48
CA THR A 610 -15.00 -24.32 6.50
C THR A 610 -14.48 -23.11 7.29
N PHE A 611 -14.76 -23.06 8.59
CA PHE A 611 -14.12 -22.11 9.51
C PHE A 611 -12.93 -22.75 10.19
N ARG A 612 -11.73 -22.21 9.98
CA ARG A 612 -10.59 -22.49 10.86
C ARG A 612 -10.76 -21.67 12.13
N THR A 613 -11.25 -22.31 13.18
CA THR A 613 -11.52 -21.75 14.50
C THR A 613 -10.24 -21.64 15.33
N TRP A 614 -10.08 -20.53 16.04
CA TRP A 614 -8.96 -20.24 16.93
C TRP A 614 -9.52 -19.77 18.27
N ASP A 615 -9.33 -20.54 19.34
CA ASP A 615 -9.67 -20.13 20.72
C ASP A 615 -8.40 -19.79 21.50
N PHE A 616 -8.39 -18.59 22.06
CA PHE A 616 -7.28 -18.08 22.86
C PHE A 616 -7.62 -18.20 24.35
N SER A 617 -6.66 -18.61 25.17
CA SER A 617 -6.86 -18.71 26.62
C SER A 617 -7.36 -17.42 27.28
N GLY A 618 -7.12 -16.27 26.65
CA GLY A 618 -7.52 -14.96 27.19
C GLY A 618 -6.72 -14.55 28.42
N GLN A 619 -5.63 -15.26 28.74
CA GLN A 619 -4.75 -14.93 29.85
C GLN A 619 -3.88 -13.72 29.50
N ARG A 620 -3.80 -12.77 30.42
CA ARG A 620 -3.04 -11.52 30.25
C ARG A 620 -1.57 -11.80 29.95
N GLU A 621 -0.97 -12.87 30.49
CA GLU A 621 0.44 -13.20 30.23
C GLU A 621 0.73 -13.51 28.75
N TYR A 622 -0.26 -13.94 27.97
CA TYR A 622 -0.09 -14.27 26.55
C TYR A 622 -0.51 -13.15 25.60
N TYR A 623 -0.94 -11.98 26.10
CA TYR A 623 -1.41 -10.88 25.24
C TYR A 623 -0.34 -10.38 24.27
N ALA A 624 0.93 -10.42 24.68
CA ALA A 624 2.06 -10.07 23.82
C ALA A 624 2.23 -11.04 22.64
N THR A 625 1.94 -12.34 22.83
CA THR A 625 2.11 -13.37 21.79
C THR A 625 0.85 -13.53 20.92
N HIS A 626 -0.34 -13.16 21.42
CA HIS A 626 -1.58 -13.22 20.67
C HIS A 626 -1.57 -12.37 19.39
N GLN A 627 -0.81 -11.27 19.39
CA GLN A 627 -0.70 -10.37 18.25
C GLN A 627 -0.15 -11.04 16.98
N TYR A 628 0.68 -12.10 17.12
CA TYR A 628 1.23 -12.85 15.98
C TYR A 628 0.18 -13.66 15.23
N PHE A 629 -0.98 -13.91 15.84
CA PHE A 629 -2.01 -14.77 15.25
C PHE A 629 -3.15 -13.97 14.60
N PHE A 630 -3.19 -12.64 14.78
CA PHE A 630 -4.22 -11.80 14.17
C PHE A 630 -4.01 -11.70 12.66
N SER A 631 -5.11 -11.75 11.91
CA SER A 631 -5.14 -11.67 10.45
C SER A 631 -6.21 -10.72 9.96
N ARG A 632 -5.96 -10.06 8.83
CA ARG A 632 -6.94 -9.22 8.13
C ARG A 632 -8.08 -10.02 7.48
N ARG A 633 -7.91 -11.34 7.30
CA ARG A 633 -8.93 -12.24 6.72
C ARG A 633 -9.54 -13.17 7.77
N ALA A 634 -9.73 -12.64 8.98
CA ALA A 634 -10.32 -13.36 10.10
C ALA A 634 -11.58 -12.67 10.59
N LEU A 635 -12.60 -13.47 10.90
CA LEU A 635 -13.75 -13.07 11.66
C LEU A 635 -13.37 -13.10 13.14
N TYR A 636 -13.56 -11.99 13.86
CA TYR A 636 -13.30 -11.95 15.30
C TYR A 636 -14.60 -11.97 16.08
N LEU A 637 -14.61 -12.79 17.12
CA LEU A 637 -15.68 -12.93 18.09
C LEU A 637 -15.15 -12.49 19.46
N ALA A 638 -15.38 -11.22 19.80
CA ALA A 638 -15.01 -10.70 21.11
C ALA A 638 -16.08 -11.08 22.14
N CYS A 639 -15.67 -11.81 23.19
CA CYS A 639 -16.55 -12.35 24.23
C CYS A 639 -16.23 -11.73 25.59
N TRP A 640 -17.26 -11.31 26.33
CA TRP A 640 -17.17 -10.85 27.72
C TRP A 640 -18.47 -11.14 28.47
N LYS A 641 -18.43 -11.09 29.81
CA LYS A 641 -19.63 -11.22 30.63
C LYS A 641 -20.31 -9.87 30.80
N ILE A 642 -21.62 -9.83 30.60
CA ILE A 642 -22.49 -8.68 30.85
C ILE A 642 -22.46 -8.31 32.33
N SER A 643 -22.37 -9.31 33.22
CA SER A 643 -22.24 -9.10 34.67
C SER A 643 -21.03 -8.26 35.07
N ASP A 644 -20.02 -8.16 34.21
CA ASP A 644 -18.78 -7.44 34.48
C ASP A 644 -18.89 -5.94 34.12
N ASP A 645 -20.00 -5.48 33.53
CA ASP A 645 -20.31 -4.06 33.24
C ASP A 645 -19.12 -3.28 32.62
N GLU A 646 -18.80 -2.08 33.12
CA GLU A 646 -17.66 -1.27 32.63
C GLU A 646 -16.31 -1.99 32.74
N LYS A 647 -16.14 -2.87 33.74
CA LYS A 647 -14.90 -3.64 33.91
C LYS A 647 -14.72 -4.63 32.75
N GLY A 648 -15.80 -5.30 32.33
CA GLY A 648 -15.81 -6.20 31.16
C GLY A 648 -15.47 -5.46 29.87
N ILE A 649 -15.99 -4.24 29.70
CA ILE A 649 -15.70 -3.38 28.53
C ILE A 649 -14.23 -2.95 28.52
N ASN A 650 -13.68 -2.51 29.65
CA ASN A 650 -12.27 -2.13 29.77
C ASN A 650 -11.34 -3.31 29.46
N ASP A 651 -11.74 -4.52 29.86
CA ASP A 651 -10.98 -5.74 29.67
C ASP A 651 -10.99 -6.25 28.20
N ILE A 652 -12.06 -5.99 27.43
CA ILE A 652 -12.07 -6.23 25.97
C ILE A 652 -11.49 -5.08 25.15
N HIS A 653 -11.42 -3.87 25.70
CA HIS A 653 -10.94 -2.68 24.99
C HIS A 653 -9.53 -2.89 24.40
N GLN A 654 -8.64 -3.56 25.14
CA GLN A 654 -7.32 -3.92 24.63
C GLN A 654 -7.40 -4.90 23.44
N TRP A 655 -8.34 -5.85 23.45
CA TRP A 655 -8.58 -6.75 22.32
C TRP A 655 -9.10 -5.98 21.10
N LEU A 656 -10.04 -5.05 21.31
CA LEU A 656 -10.58 -4.19 20.25
C LEU A 656 -9.48 -3.31 19.62
N ILE A 657 -8.64 -2.66 20.46
CA ILE A 657 -7.47 -1.91 20.01
C ILE A 657 -6.55 -2.82 19.21
N ASN A 658 -6.21 -4.01 19.70
CA ASN A 658 -5.27 -4.89 19.01
C ASN A 658 -5.82 -5.37 17.64
N ILE A 659 -7.14 -5.61 17.53
CA ILE A 659 -7.81 -5.98 16.27
C ILE A 659 -7.81 -4.78 15.31
N GLN A 660 -8.15 -3.59 15.80
CA GLN A 660 -8.17 -2.35 15.02
C GLN A 660 -6.77 -1.95 14.54
N VAL A 661 -5.77 -2.03 15.40
CA VAL A 661 -4.36 -1.81 15.04
C VAL A 661 -3.96 -2.75 13.92
N ARG A 662 -4.32 -4.04 13.95
CA ARG A 662 -4.00 -4.99 12.87
C ARG A 662 -4.78 -4.78 11.57
N LYS A 663 -5.92 -4.06 11.59
CA LYS A 663 -6.58 -3.53 10.36
C LYS A 663 -5.66 -2.54 9.64
N TYR A 664 -4.84 -1.77 10.37
CA TYR A 664 -4.02 -0.68 9.84
C TYR A 664 -2.50 -0.91 9.92
N SER A 665 -2.04 -1.92 10.65
CA SER A 665 -0.63 -2.26 10.84
C SER A 665 -0.19 -3.28 9.81
N TYR A 666 0.96 -2.99 9.19
CA TYR A 666 1.71 -3.87 8.30
C TYR A 666 2.86 -4.44 9.15
N PHE A 667 2.75 -5.71 9.53
CA PHE A 667 3.88 -6.48 10.03
C PHE A 667 3.98 -7.72 9.18
#